data_AF-A0A0M0K0C5-F1
#
_entry.id   AF-A0A0M0K0C5-F1
#
_cell.length_a   1.000
_cell.length_b   1.000
_cell.length_c   1.000
_cell.angle_alpha   90.00
_cell.angle_beta   90.00
_cell.angle_gamma   90.00
#
_symmetry.space_group_name_H-M   'P 1'
#
loop_
_entity.id
_entity.type
_entity.pdbx_description
1 polymer ?
#
loop_
_entity_poly.entity_id
_entity_poly.type
_entity_poly.pdbx_seq_one_letter_code
_entity_poly.pdbx_strand_id
1 'polypeptide(L)'
;MGSLTNDLYSTVENEVEACARAQIDRKPAQKFAIGSRVCVKRSNGDKSFGYVKEYNEKTRVYKLELATGTLDKFDEAAIEKKPAQRFANGSRVLFVERGSEDKSFGYVKEYNEETQVYKVELDIPTGPPVIALILYTVTNIVRSIIDYQDNQNAEYHTFVNLQAARLSILTIFGAFLTVYALSAMSRVVIPYNLVVPFVELAYRDITCTDRDAFWTAFNASFKSFNASCHALPNCGYASFESLCQAVQYAPMVQAESVDIFKVLLFNCVAWVLGSLLVFGTGRASLKNGYAQLLSKHMLVAMVLGLGQSMSAFYSLMRLSLLVPKLGLPRPAAYFDKTGLMSLELPLYCYGNTCTYYDFGGTIIVHVLIVVAFNFDFLKKYASAIGAGDQAAIKKLKEKMRKEKIWNEEIQKYECKWSDEAPYFYFIPATFVKECDDKRLPPMQVLDDDEILEKIQIRLVDAFEQAEKEARMAKEKVAAEKAAAEKVAAEKVAAEKVAVEKAVKGIDIGKGIDESTQSDEKEAAEKAPAEVAVAKKENQGINKALTGRGITFKIKDILVVSHRWEENGRPDVNGAQLQAIKEYLKEHPEIKWVWFDYSSMPQKIGRIDTRSKEERAEFQLMLECITNLYLTAQVLILLDGSYASRFWTLTEAWCSMQTATKDGLKNSISSTEDADFTGSDVKVGSRCTIKHIHTADDKHDVHGLIDKVSKKTAAEMVSHLEKPDVLVTNAKDKETMLPKILKYDEEVTQRFKKPQSDQSPSQPNSGKPSPKKAQVAPSDSGKKSRVAPSEDSTGDVTAFNDQ
;
A
#
# COMPACT_ATOMS: atom_id res chain seq x y z
N MET A 1 10.21 82.71 -51.54
CA MET A 1 9.63 84.00 -51.14
C MET A 1 8.99 84.60 -52.38
N GLY A 2 7.66 84.76 -52.38
CA GLY A 2 6.90 85.52 -53.38
C GLY A 2 6.30 84.74 -54.55
N SER A 3 4.96 84.67 -54.59
CA SER A 3 4.09 84.35 -55.76
C SER A 3 3.87 82.86 -56.10
N LEU A 4 3.50 81.98 -55.15
CA LEU A 4 2.12 81.75 -54.66
C LEU A 4 1.34 83.03 -54.34
N THR A 5 0.20 83.27 -55.03
CA THR A 5 -1.10 83.67 -54.42
C THR A 5 -2.24 84.08 -55.38
N ASN A 6 -2.06 84.19 -56.71
CA ASN A 6 -3.14 84.76 -57.56
C ASN A 6 -3.85 83.84 -58.58
N ASP A 7 -3.33 82.66 -58.92
CA ASP A 7 -3.95 81.82 -59.97
C ASP A 7 -4.76 80.61 -59.46
N LEU A 8 -4.92 80.45 -58.14
CA LEU A 8 -5.80 79.42 -57.56
C LEU A 8 -7.12 79.97 -57.01
N TYR A 9 -7.34 81.29 -57.07
CA TYR A 9 -8.52 81.95 -56.50
C TYR A 9 -9.67 82.14 -57.49
N SER A 10 -9.45 82.00 -58.81
CA SER A 10 -10.48 82.22 -59.83
C SER A 10 -11.21 80.95 -60.30
N THR A 11 -10.77 79.76 -59.88
CA THR A 11 -11.41 78.48 -60.24
C THR A 11 -12.30 77.92 -59.13
N VAL A 12 -12.19 78.44 -57.89
CA VAL A 12 -12.99 77.96 -56.74
C VAL A 12 -14.31 78.72 -56.59
N GLU A 13 -14.43 79.97 -57.04
CA GLU A 13 -15.71 80.71 -56.95
C GLU A 13 -16.79 80.21 -57.92
N ASN A 14 -16.41 79.63 -59.07
CA ASN A 14 -17.38 79.15 -60.06
C ASN A 14 -17.92 77.72 -59.80
N GLU A 15 -17.29 76.92 -58.94
CA GLU A 15 -17.85 75.63 -58.48
C GLU A 15 -18.62 75.74 -57.16
N VAL A 16 -18.35 76.77 -56.35
CA VAL A 16 -19.12 77.07 -55.14
C VAL A 16 -20.47 77.72 -55.47
N GLU A 17 -20.60 78.46 -56.57
CA GLU A 17 -21.88 79.06 -56.98
C GLU A 17 -22.83 78.08 -57.71
N ALA A 18 -22.30 76.98 -58.26
CA ALA A 18 -23.10 75.91 -58.89
C ALA A 18 -23.66 74.89 -57.88
N CYS A 19 -23.05 74.74 -56.69
CA CYS A 19 -23.58 73.91 -55.61
C CYS A 19 -24.52 74.68 -54.66
N ALA A 20 -24.48 76.02 -54.69
CA ALA A 20 -25.35 76.90 -53.89
C ALA A 20 -26.75 77.15 -54.50
N ARG A 21 -27.02 76.72 -55.74
CA ARG A 21 -28.36 76.81 -56.38
C ARG A 21 -29.01 75.44 -56.65
N ALA A 22 -28.80 74.48 -55.76
CA ALA A 22 -29.53 73.21 -55.71
C ALA A 22 -29.98 72.81 -54.28
N GLN A 23 -30.27 73.80 -53.42
CA GLN A 23 -30.90 73.59 -52.10
C GLN A 23 -32.18 74.41 -51.92
N ILE A 24 -33.07 74.35 -52.91
CA ILE A 24 -34.49 74.68 -52.71
C ILE A 24 -35.27 73.39 -53.00
N ASP A 25 -35.49 72.61 -51.93
CA ASP A 25 -36.51 71.56 -51.67
C ASP A 25 -35.97 70.37 -50.85
N ARG A 26 -35.48 70.64 -49.63
CA ARG A 26 -35.43 69.60 -48.58
C ARG A 26 -36.43 69.92 -47.49
N LYS A 27 -37.55 69.18 -47.49
CA LYS A 27 -38.49 69.01 -46.38
C LYS A 27 -37.72 68.82 -45.06
N PRO A 28 -38.19 69.37 -43.92
CA PRO A 28 -37.54 69.16 -42.64
C PRO A 28 -37.65 67.68 -42.23
N ALA A 29 -36.53 66.97 -42.25
CA ALA A 29 -36.45 65.59 -41.81
C ALA A 29 -36.78 65.50 -40.31
N GLN A 30 -37.60 64.51 -39.94
CA GLN A 30 -37.93 64.16 -38.56
C GLN A 30 -36.67 64.14 -37.66
N LYS A 31 -36.62 64.99 -36.63
CA LYS A 31 -35.46 65.14 -35.73
C LYS A 31 -35.23 63.96 -34.78
N PHE A 32 -36.31 63.34 -34.31
CA PHE A 32 -36.26 62.16 -33.43
C PHE A 32 -36.96 60.97 -34.07
N ALA A 33 -36.24 59.86 -34.27
CA ALA A 33 -36.79 58.64 -34.87
C ALA A 33 -37.83 57.98 -33.97
N ILE A 34 -38.82 57.31 -34.57
CA ILE A 34 -39.79 56.47 -33.84
C ILE A 34 -39.02 55.41 -33.03
N GLY A 35 -39.38 55.25 -31.76
CA GLY A 35 -38.70 54.40 -30.77
C GLY A 35 -37.63 55.10 -29.94
N SER A 36 -37.24 56.35 -30.25
CA SER A 36 -36.22 57.08 -29.50
C SER A 36 -36.70 57.45 -28.09
N ARG A 37 -35.86 57.25 -27.06
CA ARG A 37 -36.07 57.80 -25.70
C ARG A 37 -35.79 59.31 -25.71
N VAL A 38 -36.71 60.08 -25.14
CA VAL A 38 -36.64 61.53 -25.06
C VAL A 38 -37.11 62.01 -23.67
N CYS A 39 -36.62 63.17 -23.26
CA CYS A 39 -37.06 63.89 -22.07
C CYS A 39 -37.90 65.08 -22.50
N VAL A 40 -39.08 65.26 -21.90
CA VAL A 40 -39.98 66.37 -22.22
C VAL A 40 -40.19 67.28 -21.04
N LYS A 41 -40.25 68.59 -21.31
CA LYS A 41 -40.65 69.59 -20.33
C LYS A 41 -42.15 69.83 -20.44
N ARG A 42 -42.89 69.53 -19.37
CA ARG A 42 -44.33 69.77 -19.27
C ARG A 42 -44.60 71.25 -19.00
N SER A 43 -45.84 71.68 -19.26
CA SER A 43 -46.28 73.07 -19.06
C SER A 43 -46.17 73.56 -17.61
N ASN A 44 -46.18 72.65 -16.64
CA ASN A 44 -45.97 72.93 -15.21
C ASN A 44 -44.47 73.06 -14.83
N GLY A 45 -43.55 72.91 -15.79
CA GLY A 45 -42.10 72.98 -15.57
C GLY A 45 -41.43 71.64 -15.27
N ASP A 46 -42.21 70.58 -15.00
CA ASP A 46 -41.69 69.25 -14.67
C ASP A 46 -41.11 68.56 -15.90
N LYS A 47 -40.09 67.73 -15.67
CA LYS A 47 -39.49 66.90 -16.72
C LYS A 47 -40.00 65.46 -16.61
N SER A 48 -40.31 64.85 -17.74
CA SER A 48 -40.75 63.45 -17.79
C SER A 48 -40.10 62.71 -18.95
N PHE A 49 -39.84 61.43 -18.79
CA PHE A 49 -39.25 60.58 -19.83
C PHE A 49 -40.33 59.86 -20.64
N GLY A 50 -40.09 59.68 -21.94
CA GLY A 50 -40.96 58.91 -22.81
C GLY A 50 -40.28 58.44 -24.09
N TYR A 51 -41.02 57.67 -24.89
CA TYR A 51 -40.58 57.09 -26.16
C TYR A 51 -41.40 57.64 -27.31
N VAL A 52 -40.73 58.03 -28.40
CA VAL A 52 -41.40 58.52 -29.62
C VAL A 52 -42.20 57.39 -30.26
N LYS A 53 -43.52 57.55 -30.40
CA LYS A 53 -44.38 56.58 -31.10
C LYS A 53 -44.76 57.04 -32.48
N GLU A 54 -44.98 58.34 -32.66
CA GLU A 54 -45.51 58.90 -33.89
C GLU A 54 -45.00 60.34 -34.07
N TYR A 55 -44.83 60.76 -35.32
CA TYR A 55 -44.45 62.13 -35.68
C TYR A 55 -45.38 62.63 -36.79
N ASN A 56 -45.98 63.81 -36.58
CA ASN A 56 -46.83 64.44 -37.59
C ASN A 56 -46.01 65.51 -38.35
N GLU A 57 -45.69 65.23 -39.61
CA GLU A 57 -44.87 66.12 -40.45
C GLU A 57 -45.52 67.50 -40.72
N LYS A 58 -46.86 67.59 -40.69
CA LYS A 58 -47.59 68.83 -40.97
C LYS A 58 -47.61 69.78 -39.78
N THR A 59 -47.72 69.23 -38.57
CA THR A 59 -47.81 70.04 -37.33
C THR A 59 -46.51 70.08 -36.53
N ARG A 60 -45.49 69.29 -36.91
CA ARG A 60 -44.22 69.11 -36.17
C ARG A 60 -44.40 68.69 -34.70
N VAL A 61 -45.46 67.95 -34.43
CA VAL A 61 -45.80 67.43 -33.09
C VAL A 61 -45.41 65.96 -32.99
N TYR A 62 -44.77 65.59 -31.89
CA TYR A 62 -44.46 64.22 -31.53
C TYR A 62 -45.48 63.65 -30.56
N LYS A 63 -45.90 62.41 -30.79
CA LYS A 63 -46.67 61.63 -29.83
C LYS A 63 -45.72 60.72 -29.06
N LEU A 64 -45.67 60.87 -27.75
CA LEU A 64 -44.76 60.16 -26.87
C LEU A 64 -45.53 59.25 -25.91
N GLU A 65 -45.05 58.04 -25.70
CA GLU A 65 -45.46 57.18 -24.58
C GLU A 65 -44.58 57.52 -23.39
N LEU A 66 -45.14 58.17 -22.36
CA LEU A 66 -44.44 58.49 -21.13
C LEU A 66 -44.16 57.22 -20.31
N ALA A 67 -43.18 57.26 -19.42
CA ALA A 67 -42.83 56.15 -18.53
C ALA A 67 -44.01 55.64 -17.67
N THR A 68 -45.06 56.45 -17.49
CA THR A 68 -46.32 56.10 -16.82
C THR A 68 -47.30 55.31 -17.71
N GLY A 69 -46.93 55.00 -18.97
CA GLY A 69 -47.79 54.35 -19.97
C GLY A 69 -48.78 55.28 -20.66
N THR A 70 -48.73 56.59 -20.39
CA THR A 70 -49.66 57.59 -20.95
C THR A 70 -49.14 58.14 -22.28
N LEU A 71 -49.99 58.23 -23.31
CA LEU A 71 -49.65 58.83 -24.60
C LEU A 71 -49.99 60.33 -24.60
N ASP A 72 -48.99 61.19 -24.78
CA ASP A 72 -49.14 62.65 -24.77
C ASP A 72 -48.45 63.31 -25.99
N LYS A 73 -48.89 64.52 -26.36
CA LYS A 73 -48.40 65.24 -27.55
C LYS A 73 -47.49 66.41 -27.15
N PHE A 74 -46.33 66.52 -27.80
CA PHE A 74 -45.34 67.56 -27.51
C PHE A 74 -44.78 68.20 -28.79
N ASP A 75 -44.56 69.51 -28.74
CA ASP A 75 -43.82 70.24 -29.76
C ASP A 75 -42.34 69.86 -29.73
N GLU A 76 -41.69 69.83 -30.89
CA GLU A 76 -40.28 69.48 -31.03
C GLU A 76 -39.34 70.29 -30.10
N ALA A 77 -39.66 71.56 -29.83
CA ALA A 77 -38.87 72.42 -28.95
C ALA A 77 -38.93 72.03 -27.47
N ALA A 78 -39.96 71.28 -27.05
CA ALA A 78 -40.12 70.80 -25.68
C ALA A 78 -39.43 69.44 -25.43
N ILE A 79 -38.78 68.87 -26.45
CA ILE A 79 -38.24 67.52 -26.46
C ILE A 79 -36.70 67.55 -26.53
N GLU A 80 -36.06 66.90 -25.57
CA GLU A 80 -34.61 66.73 -25.48
C GLU A 80 -34.26 65.25 -25.68
N LYS A 81 -33.30 64.93 -26.56
CA LYS A 81 -32.85 63.54 -26.77
C LYS A 81 -31.98 63.10 -25.60
N LYS A 82 -32.39 62.05 -24.89
CA LYS A 82 -31.56 61.40 -23.88
C LYS A 82 -31.42 59.90 -24.20
N PRO A 83 -30.20 59.39 -24.43
CA PRO A 83 -29.99 57.98 -24.76
C PRO A 83 -30.37 57.08 -23.57
N ALA A 84 -30.71 55.83 -23.88
CA ALA A 84 -30.94 54.82 -22.84
C ALA A 84 -29.63 54.44 -22.13
N GLN A 85 -29.73 53.91 -20.90
CA GLN A 85 -28.59 53.39 -20.16
C GLN A 85 -27.80 52.40 -21.03
N ARG A 86 -26.50 52.65 -21.17
CA ARG A 86 -25.60 51.86 -22.03
C ARG A 86 -24.97 50.68 -21.28
N PHE A 87 -24.67 50.86 -20.00
CA PHE A 87 -24.04 49.85 -19.15
C PHE A 87 -24.94 49.55 -17.97
N ALA A 88 -25.34 48.29 -17.78
CA ALA A 88 -26.17 47.87 -16.65
C ALA A 88 -25.42 48.01 -15.31
N ASN A 89 -26.14 48.16 -14.19
CA ASN A 89 -25.52 48.11 -12.87
C ASN A 89 -24.80 46.76 -12.68
N GLY A 90 -23.59 46.79 -12.13
CA GLY A 90 -22.66 45.66 -12.05
C GLY A 90 -21.75 45.47 -13.27
N SER A 91 -21.95 46.25 -14.35
CA SER A 91 -21.05 46.20 -15.52
C SER A 91 -19.68 46.78 -15.16
N ARG A 92 -18.60 46.07 -15.52
CA ARG A 92 -17.24 46.60 -15.41
C ARG A 92 -16.99 47.53 -16.59
N VAL A 93 -16.56 48.74 -16.30
CA VAL A 93 -16.31 49.79 -17.30
C VAL A 93 -14.87 50.28 -17.16
N LEU A 94 -14.28 50.55 -18.32
CA LEU A 94 -13.02 51.28 -18.40
C LEU A 94 -13.35 52.77 -18.43
N PHE A 95 -12.83 53.51 -17.47
CA PHE A 95 -13.03 54.96 -17.39
C PHE A 95 -11.69 55.68 -17.25
N VAL A 96 -11.71 56.97 -17.58
CA VAL A 96 -10.57 57.87 -17.41
C VAL A 96 -10.91 58.77 -16.24
N GLU A 97 -10.06 58.74 -15.20
CA GLU A 97 -10.25 59.59 -14.05
C GLU A 97 -10.06 61.06 -14.45
N ARG A 98 -10.90 61.96 -13.91
CA ARG A 98 -10.93 63.36 -14.35
C ARG A 98 -9.60 64.05 -13.99
N GLY A 99 -8.75 64.27 -15.00
CA GLY A 99 -7.43 64.89 -14.84
C GLY A 99 -6.24 63.92 -14.95
N SER A 100 -6.48 62.64 -15.23
CA SER A 100 -5.45 61.66 -15.56
C SER A 100 -5.64 61.14 -17.00
N GLU A 101 -4.55 60.82 -17.70
CA GLU A 101 -4.63 60.02 -18.95
C GLU A 101 -4.73 58.52 -18.66
N ASP A 102 -4.57 58.13 -17.40
CA ASP A 102 -4.62 56.74 -16.98
C ASP A 102 -6.04 56.19 -17.03
N LYS A 103 -6.15 55.02 -17.67
CA LYS A 103 -7.39 54.27 -17.79
C LYS A 103 -7.52 53.34 -16.58
N SER A 104 -8.57 53.51 -15.80
CA SER A 104 -8.85 52.70 -14.61
C SER A 104 -10.13 51.88 -14.77
N PHE A 105 -10.18 50.74 -14.09
CA PHE A 105 -11.35 49.87 -14.08
C PHE A 105 -12.21 50.10 -12.85
N GLY A 106 -13.52 49.99 -13.04
CA GLY A 106 -14.45 49.93 -11.93
C GLY A 106 -15.80 49.38 -12.34
N TYR A 107 -16.66 49.17 -11.37
CA TYR A 107 -17.98 48.60 -11.54
C TYR A 107 -19.04 49.69 -11.48
N VAL A 108 -19.97 49.70 -12.43
CA VAL A 108 -21.14 50.59 -12.39
C VAL A 108 -21.98 50.23 -11.18
N LYS A 109 -21.95 51.06 -10.14
CA LYS A 109 -22.73 50.87 -8.93
C LYS A 109 -24.15 51.39 -9.11
N GLU A 110 -24.25 52.54 -9.78
CA GLU A 110 -25.50 53.26 -9.98
C GLU A 110 -25.40 54.11 -11.25
N TYR A 111 -26.53 54.33 -11.91
CA TYR A 111 -26.64 55.21 -13.07
C TYR A 111 -27.74 56.24 -12.80
N ASN A 112 -27.37 57.51 -12.87
CA ASN A 112 -28.33 58.61 -12.73
C ASN A 112 -28.92 58.94 -14.10
N GLU A 113 -30.20 58.62 -14.30
CA GLU A 113 -30.88 58.80 -15.58
C GLU A 113 -31.06 60.27 -15.98
N GLU A 114 -31.16 61.18 -15.01
CA GLU A 114 -31.34 62.61 -15.25
C GLU A 114 -30.06 63.29 -15.73
N THR A 115 -28.93 62.96 -15.11
CA THR A 115 -27.63 63.56 -15.40
C THR A 115 -26.78 62.76 -16.38
N GLN A 116 -27.20 61.52 -16.72
CA GLN A 116 -26.47 60.59 -17.60
C GLN A 116 -25.08 60.21 -17.04
N VAL A 117 -24.89 60.31 -15.72
CA VAL A 117 -23.61 60.02 -15.04
C VAL A 117 -23.67 58.64 -14.41
N TYR A 118 -22.60 57.87 -14.61
CA TYR A 118 -22.38 56.59 -13.92
C TYR A 118 -21.60 56.82 -12.63
N LYS A 119 -22.07 56.25 -11.53
CA LYS A 119 -21.29 56.11 -10.30
C LYS A 119 -20.52 54.79 -10.40
N VAL A 120 -19.19 54.89 -10.40
CA VAL A 120 -18.30 53.75 -10.61
C VAL A 120 -17.54 53.46 -9.31
N GLU A 121 -17.55 52.21 -8.87
CA GLU A 121 -16.75 51.71 -7.75
C GLU A 121 -15.43 51.16 -8.28
N LEU A 122 -14.31 51.72 -7.82
CA LEU A 122 -12.98 51.37 -8.29
C LEU A 122 -12.64 49.90 -8.00
N ASP A 123 -12.05 49.23 -8.99
CA ASP A 123 -11.47 47.90 -8.85
C ASP A 123 -10.12 48.05 -8.12
N ILE A 124 -10.17 48.21 -6.80
CA ILE A 124 -8.95 48.34 -5.99
C ILE A 124 -8.21 47.00 -6.06
N PRO A 125 -6.95 46.96 -6.56
CA PRO A 125 -6.19 45.72 -6.57
C PRO A 125 -5.99 45.28 -5.13
N THR A 126 -6.56 44.12 -4.78
CA THR A 126 -6.44 43.46 -3.47
C THR A 126 -5.01 42.97 -3.15
N GLY A 127 -3.99 43.48 -3.85
CA GLY A 127 -2.59 43.12 -3.71
C GLY A 127 -1.93 43.54 -2.38
N PRO A 128 -2.10 44.79 -1.88
CA PRO A 128 -1.38 45.25 -0.69
C PRO A 128 -1.68 44.48 0.61
N PRO A 129 -2.94 44.17 0.99
CA PRO A 129 -3.21 43.46 2.25
C PRO A 129 -2.73 42.02 2.23
N VAL A 130 -2.67 41.37 1.06
CA VAL A 130 -2.19 39.99 0.96
C VAL A 130 -0.67 39.93 0.92
N ILE A 131 0.01 40.87 0.26
CA ILE A 131 1.48 40.97 0.33
C ILE A 131 1.92 41.24 1.78
N ALA A 132 1.19 42.09 2.51
CA ALA A 132 1.42 42.31 3.93
C ALA A 132 1.19 41.05 4.77
N LEU A 133 0.13 40.28 4.48
CA LEU A 133 -0.12 38.99 5.13
C LEU A 133 1.01 37.98 4.86
N ILE A 134 1.50 37.89 3.62
CA ILE A 134 2.60 37.01 3.21
C ILE A 134 3.87 37.38 3.98
N LEU A 135 4.28 38.65 3.93
CA LEU A 135 5.44 39.14 4.66
C LEU A 135 5.29 38.91 6.17
N TYR A 136 4.09 39.08 6.72
CA TYR A 136 3.81 38.82 8.13
C TYR A 136 3.96 37.32 8.48
N THR A 137 3.38 36.41 7.69
CA THR A 137 3.50 34.96 7.91
C THR A 137 4.95 34.48 7.77
N VAL A 138 5.67 34.89 6.74
CA VAL A 138 7.08 34.51 6.53
C VAL A 138 7.93 35.03 7.69
N THR A 139 7.76 36.30 8.07
CA THR A 139 8.50 36.90 9.19
C THR A 139 8.23 36.19 10.51
N ASN A 140 6.98 35.80 10.78
CA ASN A 140 6.61 35.08 12.00
C ASN A 140 7.04 33.61 12.01
N ILE A 141 7.13 32.97 10.85
CA ILE A 141 7.73 31.64 10.72
C ILE A 141 9.22 31.71 11.03
N VAL A 142 9.94 32.64 10.39
CA VAL A 142 11.38 32.84 10.61
C VAL A 142 11.67 33.22 12.06
N ARG A 143 10.94 34.17 12.65
CA ARG A 143 11.06 34.51 14.09
C ARG A 143 10.80 33.31 14.99
N SER A 144 9.75 32.53 14.75
CA SER A 144 9.46 31.34 15.57
C SER A 144 10.54 30.26 15.50
N ILE A 145 11.27 30.18 14.37
CA ILE A 145 12.41 29.28 14.22
C ILE A 145 13.60 29.81 15.03
N ILE A 146 13.87 31.12 14.94
CA ILE A 146 14.96 31.79 15.67
C ILE A 146 14.72 31.75 17.19
N ASP A 147 13.54 32.15 17.66
CA ASP A 147 13.19 32.20 19.10
C ASP A 147 13.28 30.82 19.77
N TYR A 148 12.98 29.75 19.04
CA TYR A 148 13.07 28.39 19.53
C TYR A 148 14.51 27.85 19.49
N GLN A 149 15.32 28.24 18.49
CA GLN A 149 16.68 27.73 18.31
C GLN A 149 17.74 28.46 19.14
N ASP A 150 17.62 29.78 19.34
CA ASP A 150 18.64 30.60 20.03
C ASP A 150 18.27 30.95 21.48
N ASN A 151 16.98 31.12 21.81
CA ASN A 151 16.55 31.57 23.15
C ASN A 151 15.98 30.47 24.05
N GLN A 152 15.72 29.25 23.55
CA GLN A 152 15.03 28.14 24.26
C GLN A 152 13.72 28.52 24.99
N ASN A 153 13.11 29.68 24.68
CA ASN A 153 11.96 30.22 25.42
C ASN A 153 10.62 29.51 25.18
N ALA A 154 10.55 28.51 24.28
CA ALA A 154 9.32 27.78 23.96
C ALA A 154 9.56 26.27 23.95
N GLU A 155 8.60 25.49 24.48
CA GLU A 155 8.67 24.03 24.43
C GLU A 155 8.45 23.49 23.01
N TYR A 156 9.08 22.36 22.69
CA TYR A 156 9.00 21.71 21.36
C TYR A 156 7.56 21.47 20.88
N HIS A 157 6.71 20.99 21.78
CA HIS A 157 5.31 20.73 21.47
C HIS A 157 4.59 22.02 21.07
N THR A 158 4.92 23.14 21.70
CA THR A 158 4.38 24.47 21.36
C THR A 158 4.81 24.90 19.95
N PHE A 159 6.08 24.70 19.58
CA PHE A 159 6.57 25.00 18.22
C PHE A 159 5.88 24.14 17.15
N VAL A 160 5.81 22.82 17.34
CA VAL A 160 5.18 21.91 16.37
C VAL A 160 3.69 22.17 16.25
N ASN A 161 2.99 22.37 17.37
CA ASN A 161 1.57 22.72 17.35
C ASN A 161 1.34 24.06 16.65
N LEU A 162 2.26 25.02 16.80
CA LEU A 162 2.18 26.31 16.10
C LEU A 162 2.37 26.16 14.59
N GLN A 163 3.33 25.34 14.12
CA GLN A 163 3.50 25.10 12.68
C GLN A 163 2.35 24.27 12.10
N ALA A 164 1.85 23.27 12.84
CA ALA A 164 0.69 22.47 12.44
C ALA A 164 -0.58 23.33 12.37
N ALA A 165 -0.78 24.25 13.32
CA ALA A 165 -1.88 25.21 13.29
C ALA A 165 -1.79 26.15 12.08
N ARG A 166 -0.59 26.68 11.79
CA ARG A 166 -0.35 27.54 10.60
C ARG A 166 -0.63 26.80 9.29
N LEU A 167 -0.13 25.56 9.16
CA LEU A 167 -0.40 24.72 7.99
C LEU A 167 -1.90 24.38 7.87
N SER A 168 -2.57 24.15 8.99
CA SER A 168 -4.02 23.89 9.02
C SER A 168 -4.82 25.10 8.55
N ILE A 169 -4.49 26.30 9.02
CA ILE A 169 -5.15 27.55 8.58
C ILE A 169 -4.97 27.75 7.07
N LEU A 170 -3.76 27.56 6.55
CA LEU A 170 -3.48 27.67 5.11
C LEU A 170 -4.23 26.60 4.30
N THR A 171 -4.30 25.37 4.81
CA THR A 171 -5.03 24.26 4.17
C THR A 171 -6.52 24.55 4.12
N ILE A 172 -7.11 25.04 5.21
CA ILE A 172 -8.53 25.39 5.30
C ILE A 172 -8.85 26.53 4.33
N PHE A 173 -8.06 27.61 4.34
CA PHE A 173 -8.25 28.73 3.41
C PHE A 173 -8.11 28.28 1.94
N GLY A 174 -7.09 27.48 1.64
CA GLY A 174 -6.89 26.91 0.31
C GLY A 174 -8.04 26.01 -0.13
N ALA A 175 -8.59 25.19 0.78
CA ALA A 175 -9.76 24.35 0.51
C ALA A 175 -11.01 25.19 0.19
N PHE A 176 -11.31 26.23 0.98
CA PHE A 176 -12.43 27.13 0.68
C PHE A 176 -12.26 27.85 -0.65
N LEU A 177 -11.06 28.36 -0.95
CA LEU A 177 -10.79 29.06 -2.19
C LEU A 177 -10.88 28.12 -3.41
N THR A 178 -10.36 26.89 -3.30
CA THR A 178 -10.45 25.89 -4.38
C THR A 178 -11.88 25.40 -4.60
N VAL A 179 -12.70 25.28 -3.55
CA VAL A 179 -14.14 24.99 -3.68
C VAL A 179 -14.88 26.15 -4.35
N TYR A 180 -14.56 27.40 -3.99
CA TYR A 180 -15.14 28.58 -4.63
C TYR A 180 -14.74 28.66 -6.11
N ALA A 181 -13.48 28.34 -6.42
CA ALA A 181 -12.93 28.23 -7.76
C ALA A 181 -13.70 27.20 -8.62
N LEU A 182 -13.84 25.97 -8.10
CA LEU A 182 -14.64 24.91 -8.74
C LEU A 182 -16.10 25.34 -8.97
N SER A 183 -16.71 26.07 -8.02
CA SER A 183 -18.05 26.63 -8.20
C SER A 183 -18.09 27.69 -9.31
N ALA A 184 -17.08 28.54 -9.45
CA ALA A 184 -17.01 29.52 -10.53
C ALA A 184 -16.86 28.85 -11.90
N MET A 185 -15.97 27.86 -12.03
CA MET A 185 -15.81 27.09 -13.28
C MET A 185 -17.08 26.35 -13.70
N SER A 186 -17.94 25.95 -12.75
CA SER A 186 -19.23 25.31 -13.10
C SER A 186 -20.18 26.21 -13.92
N ARG A 187 -19.93 27.53 -13.94
CA ARG A 187 -20.72 28.50 -14.73
C ARG A 187 -20.28 28.60 -16.19
N VAL A 188 -19.04 28.20 -16.49
CA VAL A 188 -18.50 28.10 -17.86
C VAL A 188 -17.93 26.69 -18.04
N VAL A 189 -18.82 25.74 -18.31
CA VAL A 189 -18.45 24.32 -18.40
C VAL A 189 -17.66 24.08 -19.69
N ILE A 190 -16.39 23.72 -19.55
CA ILE A 190 -15.53 23.30 -20.66
C ILE A 190 -15.08 21.86 -20.36
N PRO A 191 -15.43 20.88 -21.22
CA PRO A 191 -14.92 19.53 -21.09
C PRO A 191 -13.39 19.52 -21.12
N TYR A 192 -12.75 18.75 -20.24
CA TYR A 192 -11.29 18.73 -20.07
C TYR A 192 -10.53 18.51 -21.39
N ASN A 193 -11.03 17.62 -22.26
CA ASN A 193 -10.46 17.32 -23.56
C ASN A 193 -10.58 18.47 -24.58
N LEU A 194 -11.44 19.45 -24.33
CA LEU A 194 -11.66 20.62 -25.18
C LEU A 194 -10.94 21.89 -24.69
N VAL A 195 -10.43 21.89 -23.45
CA VAL A 195 -9.73 23.04 -22.87
C VAL A 195 -8.56 23.48 -23.74
N VAL A 196 -7.64 22.57 -24.09
CA VAL A 196 -6.46 22.92 -24.90
C VAL A 196 -6.82 23.40 -26.31
N PRO A 197 -7.68 22.69 -27.08
CA PRO A 197 -8.15 23.20 -28.38
C PRO A 197 -8.83 24.57 -28.33
N PHE A 198 -9.59 24.85 -27.26
CA PHE A 198 -10.28 26.13 -27.08
C PHE A 198 -9.31 27.26 -26.70
N VAL A 199 -8.32 26.98 -25.85
CA VAL A 199 -7.25 27.94 -25.51
C VAL A 199 -6.50 28.38 -26.77
N GLU A 200 -6.11 27.43 -27.62
CA GLU A 200 -5.44 27.72 -28.89
C GLU A 200 -6.31 28.61 -29.80
N LEU A 201 -7.62 28.35 -29.83
CA LEU A 201 -8.56 29.13 -30.62
C LEU A 201 -8.73 30.55 -30.06
N ALA A 202 -8.80 30.70 -28.73
CA ALA A 202 -8.92 31.99 -28.05
C ALA A 202 -7.71 32.89 -28.32
N TYR A 203 -6.51 32.33 -28.45
CA TYR A 203 -5.29 33.08 -28.76
C TYR A 203 -5.15 33.52 -30.22
N ARG A 204 -6.07 33.14 -31.11
CA ARG A 204 -6.06 33.58 -32.52
C ARG A 204 -6.77 34.92 -32.77
N ASP A 205 -7.18 35.62 -31.71
CA ASP A 205 -7.90 36.91 -31.76
C ASP A 205 -9.14 36.91 -32.68
N ILE A 206 -9.83 35.77 -32.76
CA ILE A 206 -11.01 35.62 -33.63
C ILE A 206 -12.24 36.14 -32.90
N THR A 207 -12.90 37.13 -33.48
CA THR A 207 -14.13 37.73 -32.93
C THR A 207 -15.31 36.77 -32.99
N CYS A 208 -16.22 36.88 -32.02
CA CYS A 208 -17.47 36.12 -32.00
C CYS A 208 -18.48 36.64 -33.05
N THR A 209 -18.22 37.81 -33.65
CA THR A 209 -19.05 38.37 -34.73
C THR A 209 -18.77 37.76 -36.10
N ASP A 210 -17.55 37.25 -36.35
CA ASP A 210 -17.18 36.61 -37.61
C ASP A 210 -17.33 35.09 -37.53
N ARG A 211 -18.54 34.62 -37.83
CA ARG A 211 -18.92 33.21 -37.70
C ARG A 211 -18.15 32.29 -38.64
N ASP A 212 -17.81 32.76 -39.84
CA ASP A 212 -17.13 31.96 -40.85
C ASP A 212 -15.64 31.82 -40.52
N ALA A 213 -14.99 32.90 -40.07
CA ALA A 213 -13.63 32.85 -39.57
C ALA A 213 -13.53 31.96 -38.30
N PHE A 214 -14.50 32.06 -37.40
CA PHE A 214 -14.57 31.22 -36.20
C PHE A 214 -14.64 29.74 -36.57
N TRP A 215 -15.60 29.30 -37.40
CA TRP A 215 -15.75 27.88 -37.74
C TRP A 215 -14.56 27.33 -38.51
N THR A 216 -13.94 28.15 -39.36
CA THR A 216 -12.72 27.76 -40.10
C THR A 216 -11.57 27.46 -39.14
N ALA A 217 -11.32 28.35 -38.19
CA ALA A 217 -10.27 28.16 -37.19
C ALA A 217 -10.61 27.08 -36.15
N PHE A 218 -11.89 26.96 -35.78
CA PHE A 218 -12.38 25.91 -34.91
C PHE A 218 -12.09 24.53 -35.50
N ASN A 219 -12.47 24.29 -36.75
CA ASN A 219 -12.19 23.02 -37.44
C ASN A 219 -10.70 22.75 -37.59
N ALA A 220 -9.89 23.79 -37.86
CA ALA A 220 -8.44 23.67 -37.94
C ALA A 220 -7.80 23.29 -36.59
N SER A 221 -8.21 23.93 -35.49
CA SER A 221 -7.72 23.62 -34.13
C SER A 221 -8.09 22.19 -33.73
N PHE A 222 -9.35 21.78 -33.96
CA PHE A 222 -9.82 20.43 -33.64
C PHE A 222 -9.09 19.34 -34.42
N LYS A 223 -8.79 19.59 -35.70
CA LYS A 223 -7.96 18.70 -36.51
C LYS A 223 -6.53 18.60 -35.98
N SER A 224 -5.95 19.70 -35.52
CA SER A 224 -4.58 19.72 -34.96
C SER A 224 -4.44 18.91 -33.68
N PHE A 225 -5.49 18.88 -32.85
CA PHE A 225 -5.49 18.16 -31.56
C PHE A 225 -6.20 16.82 -31.59
N ASN A 226 -6.63 16.34 -32.76
CA ASN A 226 -7.47 15.13 -32.92
C ASN A 226 -8.69 15.13 -31.96
N ALA A 227 -9.28 16.32 -31.74
CA ALA A 227 -10.42 16.50 -30.88
C ALA A 227 -11.73 16.33 -31.67
N SER A 228 -12.80 15.89 -31.02
CA SER A 228 -14.13 15.79 -31.62
C SER A 228 -15.23 16.29 -30.68
N CYS A 229 -16.32 16.79 -31.27
CA CYS A 229 -17.50 17.29 -30.59
C CYS A 229 -18.71 16.43 -30.95
N HIS A 230 -19.39 15.84 -29.97
CA HIS A 230 -20.49 14.91 -30.23
C HIS A 230 -21.84 15.56 -30.57
N ALA A 231 -22.04 16.86 -30.30
CA ALA A 231 -23.33 17.54 -30.47
C ALA A 231 -23.20 18.81 -31.35
N LEU A 232 -23.22 18.62 -32.68
CA LEU A 232 -23.30 19.71 -33.64
C LEU A 232 -24.70 20.37 -33.62
N PRO A 233 -24.84 21.67 -33.94
CA PRO A 233 -23.82 22.56 -34.49
C PRO A 233 -22.94 23.26 -33.45
N ASN A 234 -23.26 23.23 -32.15
CA ASN A 234 -22.57 24.06 -31.14
C ASN A 234 -21.72 23.26 -30.14
N CYS A 235 -21.24 22.07 -30.49
CA CYS A 235 -20.43 21.21 -29.60
C CYS A 235 -21.08 20.95 -28.21
N GLY A 236 -22.40 20.77 -28.16
CA GLY A 236 -23.14 20.52 -26.91
C GLY A 236 -23.49 21.77 -26.10
N TYR A 237 -23.09 22.96 -26.55
CA TYR A 237 -23.50 24.23 -25.97
C TYR A 237 -24.88 24.68 -26.50
N ALA A 238 -25.63 25.42 -25.68
CA ALA A 238 -27.01 25.81 -25.97
C ALA A 238 -27.14 26.73 -27.21
N SER A 239 -26.12 27.55 -27.48
CA SER A 239 -26.06 28.48 -28.61
C SER A 239 -24.63 28.69 -29.12
N PHE A 240 -24.48 29.25 -30.32
CA PHE A 240 -23.18 29.66 -30.85
C PHE A 240 -22.51 30.69 -29.93
N GLU A 241 -23.29 31.59 -29.34
CA GLU A 241 -22.78 32.59 -28.39
C GLU A 241 -22.19 31.93 -27.14
N SER A 242 -22.86 30.89 -26.59
CA SER A 242 -22.34 30.13 -25.45
C SER A 242 -21.09 29.31 -25.80
N LEU A 243 -20.97 28.80 -27.03
CA LEU A 243 -19.76 28.16 -27.52
C LEU A 243 -18.61 29.17 -27.64
N CYS A 244 -18.87 30.34 -28.23
CA CYS A 244 -17.84 31.37 -28.38
C CYS A 244 -17.39 31.90 -27.02
N GLN A 245 -18.33 32.12 -26.10
CA GLN A 245 -18.03 32.47 -24.71
C GLN A 245 -17.14 31.41 -24.04
N ALA A 246 -17.46 30.12 -24.18
CA ALA A 246 -16.64 29.05 -23.63
C ALA A 246 -15.21 29.04 -24.21
N VAL A 247 -15.06 29.28 -25.51
CA VAL A 247 -13.74 29.44 -26.16
C VAL A 247 -12.97 30.61 -25.55
N GLN A 248 -13.59 31.79 -25.45
CA GLN A 248 -12.92 32.99 -24.90
C GLN A 248 -12.50 32.81 -23.43
N TYR A 249 -13.28 32.08 -22.63
CA TYR A 249 -12.95 31.80 -21.23
C TYR A 249 -11.96 30.64 -21.01
N ALA A 250 -11.66 29.85 -22.05
CA ALA A 250 -10.81 28.66 -21.91
C ALA A 250 -9.41 28.95 -21.34
N PRO A 251 -8.71 30.05 -21.68
CA PRO A 251 -7.44 30.42 -21.05
C PRO A 251 -7.57 30.63 -19.54
N MET A 252 -8.65 31.25 -19.07
CA MET A 252 -8.90 31.46 -17.64
C MET A 252 -9.14 30.13 -16.92
N VAL A 253 -9.95 29.26 -17.51
CA VAL A 253 -10.26 27.93 -16.96
C VAL A 253 -9.00 27.06 -16.88
N GLN A 254 -8.13 27.12 -17.89
CA GLN A 254 -6.84 26.41 -17.87
C GLN A 254 -5.93 26.93 -16.76
N ALA A 255 -5.82 28.26 -16.65
CA ALA A 255 -4.98 28.93 -15.66
C ALA A 255 -5.40 28.58 -14.22
N GLU A 256 -6.71 28.61 -13.96
CA GLU A 256 -7.30 28.25 -12.68
C GLU A 256 -7.12 26.76 -12.35
N SER A 257 -7.32 25.87 -13.34
CA SER A 257 -7.12 24.43 -13.16
C SER A 257 -5.69 24.09 -12.71
N VAL A 258 -4.71 24.77 -13.30
CA VAL A 258 -3.30 24.64 -12.90
C VAL A 258 -3.08 25.13 -11.48
N ASP A 259 -3.62 26.29 -11.11
CA ASP A 259 -3.44 26.85 -9.77
C ASP A 259 -4.09 25.98 -8.69
N ILE A 260 -5.31 25.46 -8.93
CA ILE A 260 -5.98 24.52 -8.02
C ILE A 260 -5.10 23.31 -7.78
N PHE A 261 -4.58 22.70 -8.86
CA PHE A 261 -3.75 21.51 -8.74
C PHE A 261 -2.47 21.80 -7.93
N LYS A 262 -1.80 22.93 -8.19
CA LYS A 262 -0.58 23.31 -7.48
C LYS A 262 -0.82 23.48 -5.97
N VAL A 263 -1.91 24.15 -5.59
CA VAL A 263 -2.28 24.34 -4.18
C VAL A 263 -2.57 23.00 -3.50
N LEU A 264 -3.33 22.12 -4.14
CA LEU A 264 -3.67 20.80 -3.59
C LEU A 264 -2.43 19.90 -3.46
N LEU A 265 -1.57 19.88 -4.49
CA LEU A 265 -0.33 19.11 -4.47
C LEU A 265 0.61 19.58 -3.35
N PHE A 266 0.80 20.90 -3.22
CA PHE A 266 1.62 21.47 -2.16
C PHE A 266 1.10 21.07 -0.78
N ASN A 267 -0.21 21.22 -0.53
CA ASN A 267 -0.81 20.84 0.75
C ASN A 267 -0.61 19.35 1.04
N CYS A 268 -0.86 18.47 0.06
CA CYS A 268 -0.67 17.04 0.20
C CYS A 268 0.79 16.71 0.59
N VAL A 269 1.76 17.24 -0.14
CA VAL A 269 3.18 16.99 0.13
C VAL A 269 3.61 17.57 1.48
N ALA A 270 3.14 18.77 1.84
CA ALA A 270 3.44 19.39 3.12
C ALA A 270 2.92 18.56 4.30
N TRP A 271 1.70 18.04 4.23
CA TRP A 271 1.12 17.18 5.27
C TRP A 271 1.84 15.83 5.38
N VAL A 272 2.21 15.22 4.25
CA VAL A 272 2.98 13.97 4.23
C VAL A 272 4.36 14.19 4.88
N LEU A 273 5.10 15.22 4.46
CA LEU A 273 6.42 15.52 5.00
C LEU A 273 6.37 15.93 6.48
N GLY A 274 5.39 16.75 6.87
CA GLY A 274 5.17 17.13 8.27
C GLY A 274 4.90 15.91 9.16
N SER A 275 4.03 15.01 8.70
CA SER A 275 3.71 13.77 9.43
C SER A 275 4.93 12.85 9.57
N LEU A 276 5.73 12.71 8.51
CA LEU A 276 6.95 11.91 8.52
C LEU A 276 8.03 12.47 9.47
N LEU A 277 8.15 13.80 9.56
CA LEU A 277 9.12 14.46 10.44
C LEU A 277 8.70 14.42 11.91
N VAL A 278 7.40 14.58 12.21
CA VAL A 278 6.86 14.61 13.58
C VAL A 278 6.69 13.20 14.15
N PHE A 279 5.95 12.34 13.45
CA PHE A 279 5.57 11.02 13.96
C PHE A 279 6.53 9.91 13.51
N GLY A 280 7.24 10.10 12.40
CA GLY A 280 7.86 8.99 11.71
C GLY A 280 9.21 8.52 12.28
N THR A 281 10.08 9.44 12.68
CA THR A 281 11.49 9.07 13.01
C THR A 281 12.06 9.78 14.23
N GLY A 282 11.36 10.74 14.84
CA GLY A 282 11.89 11.49 15.97
C GLY A 282 13.15 12.31 15.65
N ARG A 283 13.41 12.64 14.37
CA ARG A 283 14.44 13.62 13.97
C ARG A 283 14.16 15.02 14.52
N ALA A 284 12.89 15.32 14.73
CA ALA A 284 12.45 16.46 15.50
C ALA A 284 12.21 16.13 16.99
N SER A 285 12.59 14.94 17.49
CA SER A 285 12.36 14.60 18.91
C SER A 285 13.34 15.35 19.82
N LEU A 286 12.85 15.64 21.02
CA LEU A 286 13.56 16.32 22.11
C LEU A 286 14.99 15.78 22.39
N LYS A 287 15.28 14.53 22.04
CA LYS A 287 16.47 13.78 22.48
C LYS A 287 17.70 13.91 21.57
N ASN A 288 17.55 14.26 20.29
CA ASN A 288 18.65 14.17 19.31
C ASN A 288 19.31 15.51 18.95
N GLY A 289 18.81 16.63 19.47
CA GLY A 289 19.27 17.97 19.07
C GLY A 289 19.01 18.28 17.58
N TYR A 290 18.97 19.57 17.23
CA TYR A 290 18.55 20.01 15.89
C TYR A 290 19.70 20.17 14.88
N ALA A 291 20.92 19.77 15.20
CA ALA A 291 22.08 19.86 14.30
C ALA A 291 21.83 19.14 12.95
N GLN A 292 20.97 18.12 12.93
CA GLN A 292 20.61 17.38 11.72
C GLN A 292 19.69 18.16 10.76
N LEU A 293 18.91 19.13 11.25
CA LEU A 293 18.09 20.02 10.41
C LEU A 293 18.95 21.00 9.61
N LEU A 294 20.17 21.29 10.07
CA LEU A 294 21.16 22.11 9.35
C LEU A 294 22.08 21.28 8.44
N SER A 295 21.79 19.99 8.25
CA SER A 295 22.53 19.19 7.26
C SER A 295 22.34 19.78 5.86
N LYS A 296 23.38 19.69 5.02
CA LYS A 296 23.39 20.29 3.66
C LYS A 296 22.16 19.90 2.84
N HIS A 297 21.73 18.64 2.91
CA HIS A 297 20.56 18.15 2.18
C HIS A 297 19.23 18.68 2.75
N MET A 298 19.13 18.87 4.07
CA MET A 298 17.95 19.48 4.69
C MET A 298 17.85 20.97 4.37
N LEU A 299 18.96 21.71 4.35
CA LEU A 299 18.96 23.11 3.92
C LEU A 299 18.49 23.25 2.47
N VAL A 300 18.96 22.36 1.57
CA VAL A 300 18.47 22.30 0.19
C VAL A 300 16.96 22.01 0.16
N ALA A 301 16.48 21.02 0.92
CA ALA A 301 15.05 20.71 1.01
C ALA A 301 14.22 21.89 1.54
N MET A 302 14.73 22.65 2.51
CA MET A 302 14.07 23.84 3.07
C MET A 302 14.00 24.98 2.05
N VAL A 303 15.07 25.24 1.30
CA VAL A 303 15.07 26.26 0.23
C VAL A 303 14.10 25.87 -0.88
N LEU A 304 14.11 24.61 -1.32
CA LEU A 304 13.16 24.11 -2.31
C LEU A 304 11.71 24.19 -1.80
N GLY A 305 11.48 23.83 -0.53
CA GLY A 305 10.19 23.93 0.14
C GLY A 305 9.69 25.38 0.26
N LEU A 306 10.58 26.34 0.52
CA LEU A 306 10.26 27.77 0.51
C LEU A 306 9.85 28.23 -0.90
N GLY A 307 10.60 27.81 -1.93
CA GLY A 307 10.24 28.08 -3.32
C GLY A 307 8.86 27.53 -3.70
N GLN A 308 8.53 26.31 -3.25
CA GLN A 308 7.21 25.71 -3.44
C GLN A 308 6.10 26.43 -2.66
N SER A 309 6.41 26.89 -1.45
CA SER A 309 5.47 27.70 -0.66
C SER A 309 5.14 29.00 -1.41
N MET A 310 6.15 29.70 -1.93
CA MET A 310 5.94 30.91 -2.74
C MET A 310 5.15 30.63 -4.02
N SER A 311 5.40 29.50 -4.68
CA SER A 311 4.63 29.07 -5.87
C SER A 311 3.15 28.79 -5.54
N ALA A 312 2.88 28.12 -4.42
CA ALA A 312 1.52 27.87 -3.94
C ALA A 312 0.81 29.17 -3.57
N PHE A 313 1.49 30.12 -2.91
CA PHE A 313 0.93 31.44 -2.61
C PHE A 313 0.62 32.25 -3.87
N TYR A 314 1.52 32.24 -4.84
CA TYR A 314 1.29 32.88 -6.14
C TYR A 314 0.06 32.28 -6.84
N SER A 315 -0.11 30.95 -6.77
CA SER A 315 -1.30 30.26 -7.29
C SER A 315 -2.58 30.66 -6.54
N LEU A 316 -2.56 30.75 -5.20
CA LEU A 316 -3.68 31.25 -4.40
C LEU A 316 -4.06 32.70 -4.75
N MET A 317 -3.07 33.54 -5.06
CA MET A 317 -3.30 34.92 -5.49
C MET A 317 -3.99 35.00 -6.83
N ARG A 318 -3.54 34.20 -7.79
CA ARG A 318 -4.18 34.12 -9.09
C ARG A 318 -5.61 33.57 -8.99
N LEU A 319 -5.85 32.54 -8.17
CA LEU A 319 -7.21 32.08 -7.87
C LEU A 319 -8.09 33.22 -7.33
N SER A 320 -7.60 33.98 -6.36
CA SER A 320 -8.37 35.08 -5.77
C SER A 320 -8.74 36.18 -6.79
N LEU A 321 -7.92 36.38 -7.82
CA LEU A 321 -8.16 37.35 -8.90
C LEU A 321 -9.03 36.81 -10.04
N LEU A 322 -8.88 35.54 -10.40
CA LEU A 322 -9.54 34.92 -11.55
C LEU A 322 -10.96 34.42 -11.22
N VAL A 323 -11.15 33.85 -10.03
CA VAL A 323 -12.41 33.22 -9.63
C VAL A 323 -13.62 34.19 -9.68
N PRO A 324 -13.53 35.44 -9.18
CA PRO A 324 -14.63 36.39 -9.29
C PRO A 324 -15.03 36.72 -10.74
N LYS A 325 -14.06 36.67 -11.68
CA LYS A 325 -14.29 36.98 -13.10
C LYS A 325 -15.05 35.87 -13.83
N LEU A 326 -14.93 34.63 -13.37
CA LEU A 326 -15.72 33.49 -13.86
C LEU A 326 -17.09 33.39 -13.19
N GLY A 327 -17.24 33.98 -11.99
CA GLY A 327 -18.54 34.08 -11.30
C GLY A 327 -19.60 34.90 -12.07
N LEU A 328 -19.16 35.84 -12.91
CA LEU A 328 -20.02 36.72 -13.72
C LEU A 328 -19.54 36.76 -15.19
N PRO A 329 -19.83 35.71 -15.98
CA PRO A 329 -19.29 35.61 -17.33
C PRO A 329 -19.84 36.72 -18.23
N ARG A 330 -18.97 37.36 -19.00
CA ARG A 330 -19.26 38.47 -19.92
C ARG A 330 -19.91 37.93 -21.20
N PRO A 331 -20.81 38.70 -21.84
CA PRO A 331 -21.33 38.34 -23.16
C PRO A 331 -20.19 38.13 -24.15
N ALA A 332 -20.37 37.25 -25.13
CA ALA A 332 -19.33 36.90 -26.10
C ALA A 332 -18.78 38.15 -26.83
N ALA A 333 -19.67 39.10 -27.16
CA ALA A 333 -19.33 40.36 -27.81
C ALA A 333 -18.40 41.29 -27.00
N TYR A 334 -18.22 41.04 -25.70
CA TYR A 334 -17.24 41.76 -24.89
C TYR A 334 -15.81 41.51 -25.38
N PHE A 335 -15.51 40.30 -25.81
CA PHE A 335 -14.16 39.87 -26.21
C PHE A 335 -13.79 40.23 -27.66
N ASP A 336 -14.68 40.86 -28.41
CA ASP A 336 -14.41 41.30 -29.79
C ASP A 336 -13.39 42.45 -29.88
N LYS A 337 -13.06 43.10 -28.75
CA LYS A 337 -11.99 44.11 -28.73
C LYS A 337 -10.65 43.44 -28.45
N THR A 338 -9.69 43.70 -29.33
CA THR A 338 -8.33 43.19 -29.24
C THR A 338 -7.65 43.55 -27.91
N GLY A 339 -6.93 42.59 -27.32
CA GLY A 339 -6.17 42.78 -26.09
C GLY A 339 -6.99 42.80 -24.79
N LEU A 340 -8.30 42.55 -24.80
CA LEU A 340 -9.06 42.41 -23.55
C LEU A 340 -8.76 41.12 -22.79
N MET A 341 -8.45 40.03 -23.50
CA MET A 341 -8.12 38.76 -22.86
C MET A 341 -6.82 38.82 -22.04
N SER A 342 -5.82 39.58 -22.50
CA SER A 342 -4.59 39.80 -21.75
C SER A 342 -4.78 40.68 -20.50
N LEU A 343 -5.80 41.52 -20.52
CA LEU A 343 -6.20 42.27 -19.34
C LEU A 343 -7.01 41.41 -18.35
N GLU A 344 -7.76 40.43 -18.84
CA GLU A 344 -8.58 39.55 -18.00
C GLU A 344 -7.79 38.44 -17.29
N LEU A 345 -6.61 38.07 -17.79
CA LEU A 345 -5.64 37.19 -17.11
C LEU A 345 -4.40 37.95 -16.58
N PRO A 346 -4.54 38.82 -15.57
CA PRO A 346 -3.38 39.48 -14.99
C PRO A 346 -2.45 38.44 -14.35
N LEU A 347 -1.14 38.67 -14.48
CA LEU A 347 -0.09 37.83 -13.91
C LEU A 347 -0.01 36.41 -14.50
N TYR A 348 -0.65 36.11 -15.64
CA TYR A 348 -0.49 34.82 -16.32
C TYR A 348 0.45 34.92 -17.51
N CYS A 349 1.23 33.87 -17.73
CA CYS A 349 2.07 33.78 -18.92
C CYS A 349 1.26 33.19 -20.07
N TYR A 350 1.23 33.89 -21.21
CA TYR A 350 0.40 33.51 -22.36
C TYR A 350 0.95 32.28 -23.08
N GLY A 351 0.04 31.38 -23.47
CA GLY A 351 0.35 30.24 -24.33
C GLY A 351 0.54 28.92 -23.59
N ASN A 352 0.22 27.84 -24.30
CA ASN A 352 0.23 26.47 -23.77
C ASN A 352 1.64 26.04 -23.32
N THR A 353 2.68 26.51 -24.02
CA THR A 353 4.10 26.24 -23.72
C THR A 353 4.51 26.78 -22.35
N CYS A 354 4.12 28.01 -22.01
CA CYS A 354 4.51 28.62 -20.74
C CYS A 354 3.82 27.95 -19.55
N THR A 355 2.54 27.62 -19.72
CA THR A 355 1.74 26.86 -18.74
C THR A 355 2.34 25.48 -18.46
N TYR A 356 2.80 24.80 -19.50
CA TYR A 356 3.45 23.50 -19.37
C TYR A 356 4.77 23.58 -18.58
N TYR A 357 5.61 24.58 -18.85
CA TYR A 357 6.85 24.77 -18.09
C TYR A 357 6.62 25.18 -16.64
N ASP A 358 5.63 26.04 -16.38
CA ASP A 358 5.25 26.46 -15.03
C ASP A 358 4.72 25.29 -14.17
N PHE A 359 3.85 24.46 -14.77
CA PHE A 359 3.36 23.25 -14.13
C PHE A 359 4.47 22.20 -13.95
N GLY A 360 5.20 21.89 -15.03
CA GLY A 360 6.28 20.91 -15.02
C GLY A 360 7.41 21.28 -14.05
N GLY A 361 7.79 22.55 -13.99
CA GLY A 361 8.78 23.05 -13.03
C GLY A 361 8.34 22.83 -11.58
N THR A 362 7.06 23.01 -11.29
CA THR A 362 6.49 22.73 -9.95
C THR A 362 6.63 21.25 -9.60
N ILE A 363 6.30 20.34 -10.51
CA ILE A 363 6.44 18.89 -10.31
C ILE A 363 7.91 18.51 -10.08
N ILE A 364 8.83 19.01 -10.91
CA ILE A 364 10.26 18.74 -10.81
C ILE A 364 10.79 19.15 -9.44
N VAL A 365 10.42 20.32 -8.93
CA VAL A 365 10.87 20.77 -7.61
C VAL A 365 10.33 19.87 -6.49
N HIS A 366 9.07 19.41 -6.55
CA HIS A 366 8.57 18.43 -5.58
C HIS A 366 9.37 17.11 -5.62
N VAL A 367 9.74 16.64 -6.81
CA VAL A 367 10.61 15.46 -6.96
C VAL A 367 11.98 15.73 -6.34
N LEU A 368 12.58 16.91 -6.58
CA LEU A 368 13.86 17.29 -5.97
C LEU A 368 13.77 17.39 -4.44
N ILE A 369 12.65 17.85 -3.88
CA ILE A 369 12.40 17.84 -2.44
C ILE A 369 12.43 16.40 -1.92
N VAL A 370 11.68 15.48 -2.56
CA VAL A 370 11.66 14.06 -2.17
C VAL A 370 13.06 13.42 -2.25
N VAL A 371 13.82 13.73 -3.31
CA VAL A 371 15.22 13.27 -3.46
C VAL A 371 16.12 13.85 -2.37
N ALA A 372 15.97 15.13 -2.03
CA ALA A 372 16.73 15.80 -0.98
C ALA A 372 16.42 15.23 0.42
N PHE A 373 15.20 14.75 0.66
CA PHE A 373 14.84 14.01 1.87
C PHE A 373 15.54 12.63 1.99
N ASN A 374 16.27 12.21 0.95
CA ASN A 374 17.05 10.97 0.84
C ASN A 374 16.19 9.69 0.92
N PHE A 375 16.24 8.83 -0.10
CA PHE A 375 15.51 7.55 -0.14
C PHE A 375 15.82 6.63 1.06
N ASP A 376 17.01 6.75 1.65
CA ASP A 376 17.39 6.05 2.89
C ASP A 376 16.50 6.42 4.08
N PHE A 377 15.90 7.62 4.11
CA PHE A 377 14.96 8.04 5.14
C PHE A 377 13.66 7.24 5.07
N LEU A 378 13.08 7.07 3.88
CA LEU A 378 11.87 6.27 3.66
C LEU A 378 12.14 4.78 3.97
N LYS A 379 13.31 4.27 3.56
CA LYS A 379 13.75 2.90 3.86
C LYS A 379 13.92 2.67 5.37
N LYS A 380 14.53 3.62 6.08
CA LYS A 380 14.66 3.58 7.55
C LYS A 380 13.31 3.68 8.25
N TYR A 381 12.39 4.52 7.78
CA TYR A 381 11.04 4.64 8.34
C TYR A 381 10.24 3.33 8.20
N ALA A 382 10.21 2.73 7.02
CA ALA A 382 9.59 1.42 6.80
C ALA A 382 10.21 0.34 7.70
N SER A 383 11.53 0.39 7.91
CA SER A 383 12.23 -0.52 8.82
C SER A 383 11.91 -0.28 10.30
N ALA A 384 11.69 0.97 10.72
CA ALA A 384 11.39 1.35 12.11
C ALA A 384 9.99 0.91 12.55
N ILE A 385 9.00 0.99 11.64
CA ILE A 385 7.65 0.44 11.87
C ILE A 385 7.73 -1.07 12.11
N GLY A 386 8.54 -1.79 11.32
CA GLY A 386 8.78 -3.23 11.53
C GLY A 386 9.62 -3.55 12.77
N ALA A 387 10.51 -2.66 13.18
CA ALA A 387 11.43 -2.89 14.31
C ALA A 387 10.72 -2.88 15.67
N GLY A 388 9.73 -2.00 15.86
CA GLY A 388 8.94 -1.96 17.11
C GLY A 388 8.16 -3.25 17.34
N ASP A 389 7.61 -3.81 16.27
CA ASP A 389 6.86 -5.06 16.28
C ASP A 389 7.79 -6.28 16.54
N GLN A 390 8.97 -6.32 15.92
CA GLN A 390 9.99 -7.34 16.22
C GLN A 390 10.53 -7.24 17.65
N ALA A 391 10.69 -6.04 18.20
CA ALA A 391 11.09 -5.85 19.59
C ALA A 391 10.01 -6.37 20.57
N ALA A 392 8.73 -6.17 20.25
CA ALA A 392 7.62 -6.72 21.02
C ALA A 392 7.60 -8.25 20.97
N ILE A 393 7.78 -8.84 19.78
CA ILE A 393 7.88 -10.29 19.60
C ILE A 393 9.07 -10.86 20.38
N LYS A 394 10.24 -10.21 20.32
CA LYS A 394 11.43 -10.65 21.07
C LYS A 394 11.16 -10.66 22.59
N LYS A 395 10.56 -9.59 23.12
CA LYS A 395 10.15 -9.54 24.54
C LYS A 395 9.19 -10.67 24.91
N LEU A 396 8.27 -10.99 24.02
CA LEU A 396 7.29 -12.06 24.24
C LEU A 396 7.95 -13.45 24.24
N LYS A 397 8.90 -13.71 23.33
CA LYS A 397 9.71 -14.94 23.33
C LYS A 397 10.50 -15.09 24.63
N GLU A 398 11.13 -14.01 25.10
CA GLU A 398 11.82 -13.99 26.40
C GLU A 398 10.85 -14.23 27.57
N LYS A 399 9.64 -13.67 27.51
CA LYS A 399 8.59 -13.93 28.50
C LYS A 399 8.20 -15.41 28.49
N MET A 400 7.94 -16.01 27.34
CA MET A 400 7.57 -17.43 27.21
C MET A 400 8.65 -18.37 27.79
N ARG A 401 9.94 -18.04 27.63
CA ARG A 401 11.04 -18.81 28.23
C ARG A 401 11.14 -18.69 29.75
N LYS A 402 10.59 -17.64 30.35
CA LYS A 402 10.71 -17.34 31.80
C LYS A 402 9.43 -17.62 32.58
N GLU A 403 8.28 -17.43 31.94
CA GLU A 403 6.95 -17.57 32.52
C GLU A 403 6.71 -19.04 32.88
N LYS A 404 6.60 -19.30 34.18
CA LYS A 404 6.33 -20.64 34.69
C LYS A 404 4.82 -20.86 34.77
N ILE A 405 4.34 -21.89 34.12
CA ILE A 405 2.96 -22.36 34.14
C ILE A 405 2.91 -23.61 35.02
N TRP A 406 1.87 -23.71 35.84
CA TRP A 406 1.61 -24.92 36.60
C TRP A 406 1.15 -26.02 35.64
N ASN A 407 1.90 -27.11 35.58
CA ASN A 407 1.49 -28.31 34.87
C ASN A 407 0.86 -29.27 35.88
N GLU A 408 -0.46 -29.44 35.77
CA GLU A 408 -1.26 -30.25 36.70
C GLU A 408 -0.89 -31.73 36.68
N GLU A 409 -0.39 -32.24 35.55
CA GLU A 409 -0.17 -33.68 35.35
C GLU A 409 1.15 -34.16 35.95
N ILE A 410 2.20 -33.37 35.79
CA ILE A 410 3.50 -33.61 36.44
C ILE A 410 3.59 -32.96 37.82
N GLN A 411 2.53 -32.24 38.23
CA GLN A 411 2.44 -31.50 39.49
C GLN A 411 3.64 -30.57 39.73
N LYS A 412 4.07 -29.84 38.69
CA LYS A 412 5.25 -28.98 38.74
C LYS A 412 5.08 -27.72 37.90
N TYR A 413 5.74 -26.65 38.32
CA TYR A 413 5.90 -25.45 37.52
C TYR A 413 6.96 -25.66 36.42
N GLU A 414 6.57 -25.43 35.17
CA GLU A 414 7.46 -25.48 34.00
C GLU A 414 7.35 -24.20 33.17
N CYS A 415 8.42 -23.83 32.47
CA CYS A 415 8.38 -22.67 31.59
C CYS A 415 7.40 -22.91 30.44
N LYS A 416 6.68 -21.87 30.01
CA LYS A 416 5.78 -21.92 28.85
C LYS A 416 6.50 -22.41 27.58
N TRP A 417 7.79 -22.09 27.43
CA TRP A 417 8.67 -22.62 26.39
C TRP A 417 10.01 -23.08 26.98
N SER A 418 10.54 -24.20 26.52
CA SER A 418 11.89 -24.71 26.84
C SER A 418 12.63 -25.06 25.55
N ASP A 419 13.91 -24.65 25.45
CA ASP A 419 14.75 -24.98 24.30
C ASP A 419 15.32 -26.43 24.40
N GLU A 420 15.27 -27.04 25.59
CA GLU A 420 15.58 -28.46 25.85
C GLU A 420 14.39 -29.39 25.62
N ALA A 421 13.19 -28.86 25.84
CA ALA A 421 11.92 -29.57 25.67
C ALA A 421 10.90 -28.70 24.94
N PRO A 422 11.14 -28.36 23.65
CA PRO A 422 10.21 -27.57 22.86
C PRO A 422 8.90 -28.34 22.65
N TYR A 423 7.81 -27.60 22.47
CA TYR A 423 6.54 -28.21 22.08
C TYR A 423 6.23 -27.93 20.60
N PHE A 424 5.44 -28.82 20.00
CA PHE A 424 4.89 -28.65 18.66
C PHE A 424 3.44 -29.14 18.63
N TYR A 425 2.69 -28.70 17.62
CA TYR A 425 1.33 -29.15 17.39
C TYR A 425 1.33 -30.25 16.34
N PHE A 426 0.61 -31.34 16.62
CA PHE A 426 0.53 -32.51 15.76
C PHE A 426 -0.92 -32.82 15.42
N ILE A 427 -1.10 -33.36 14.22
CA ILE A 427 -2.39 -33.82 13.73
C ILE A 427 -2.50 -35.32 14.03
N PRO A 428 -3.61 -35.82 14.59
CA PRO A 428 -3.83 -37.26 14.70
C PRO A 428 -3.77 -37.94 13.33
N ALA A 429 -3.06 -39.06 13.23
CA ALA A 429 -2.96 -39.82 11.98
C ALA A 429 -4.33 -40.32 11.50
N THR A 430 -5.27 -40.55 12.41
CA THR A 430 -6.68 -40.89 12.09
C THR A 430 -7.36 -39.76 11.31
N PHE A 431 -7.22 -38.51 11.78
CA PHE A 431 -7.76 -37.34 11.11
C PHE A 431 -7.17 -37.18 9.69
N VAL A 432 -5.86 -37.35 9.53
CA VAL A 432 -5.22 -37.25 8.20
C VAL A 432 -5.74 -38.33 7.24
N LYS A 433 -5.97 -39.56 7.72
CA LYS A 433 -6.53 -40.67 6.92
C LYS A 433 -7.96 -40.39 6.47
N GLU A 434 -8.77 -39.80 7.34
CA GLU A 434 -10.21 -39.54 7.15
C GLU A 434 -10.50 -38.18 6.50
N CYS A 435 -9.49 -37.31 6.33
CA CYS A 435 -9.67 -35.98 5.76
C CYS A 435 -10.18 -36.06 4.31
N ASP A 436 -11.48 -35.83 4.09
CA ASP A 436 -12.09 -35.91 2.75
C ASP A 436 -11.75 -34.71 1.83
N ASP A 437 -11.15 -33.67 2.39
CA ASP A 437 -10.70 -32.51 1.64
C ASP A 437 -9.52 -32.83 0.72
N LYS A 438 -9.33 -31.98 -0.29
CA LYS A 438 -8.16 -32.08 -1.19
C LYS A 438 -6.85 -31.70 -0.50
N ARG A 439 -6.87 -31.12 0.70
CA ARG A 439 -5.66 -30.64 1.39
C ARG A 439 -5.93 -30.49 2.88
N LEU A 440 -4.87 -30.52 3.69
CA LEU A 440 -4.98 -30.25 5.12
C LEU A 440 -5.24 -28.75 5.37
N PRO A 441 -6.17 -28.40 6.29
CA PRO A 441 -6.40 -27.01 6.71
C PRO A 441 -5.17 -26.38 7.38
N PRO A 442 -5.04 -25.03 7.39
CA PRO A 442 -3.98 -24.36 8.15
C PRO A 442 -4.15 -24.59 9.64
N MET A 443 -3.05 -24.48 10.40
CA MET A 443 -3.02 -24.74 11.84
C MET A 443 -4.17 -24.07 12.60
N GLN A 444 -4.44 -22.80 12.32
CA GLN A 444 -5.47 -22.05 13.05
C GLN A 444 -6.86 -22.67 12.95
N VAL A 445 -7.23 -23.23 11.79
CA VAL A 445 -8.54 -23.91 11.63
C VAL A 445 -8.56 -25.19 12.45
N LEU A 446 -7.47 -25.96 12.44
CA LEU A 446 -7.38 -27.20 13.20
C LEU A 446 -7.30 -26.96 14.73
N ASP A 447 -6.74 -25.83 15.14
CA ASP A 447 -6.68 -25.41 16.55
C ASP A 447 -8.07 -24.94 17.03
N ASP A 448 -8.78 -24.15 16.22
CA ASP A 448 -10.16 -23.70 16.49
C ASP A 448 -11.12 -24.90 16.60
N ASP A 449 -10.90 -25.95 15.82
CA ASP A 449 -11.66 -27.21 15.85
C ASP A 449 -11.17 -28.20 16.93
N GLU A 450 -10.18 -27.82 17.76
CA GLU A 450 -9.58 -28.64 18.82
C GLU A 450 -9.02 -30.00 18.34
N ILE A 451 -8.58 -30.07 17.08
CA ILE A 451 -8.03 -31.28 16.46
C ILE A 451 -6.55 -31.48 16.81
N LEU A 452 -5.81 -30.38 16.98
CA LEU A 452 -4.37 -30.41 17.20
C LEU A 452 -4.02 -30.86 18.61
N GLU A 453 -3.03 -31.73 18.70
CA GLU A 453 -2.46 -32.16 19.98
C GLU A 453 -1.10 -31.48 20.18
N LYS A 454 -0.98 -30.76 21.30
CA LYS A 454 0.23 -30.03 21.68
C LYS A 454 1.15 -30.95 22.47
N ILE A 455 2.31 -31.27 21.89
CA ILE A 455 3.21 -32.27 22.46
C ILE A 455 4.57 -31.66 22.73
N GLN A 456 5.06 -31.85 23.96
CA GLN A 456 6.40 -31.45 24.38
C GLN A 456 7.40 -32.57 24.12
N ILE A 457 8.50 -32.25 23.44
CA ILE A 457 9.53 -33.22 23.03
C ILE A 457 10.82 -32.92 23.78
N ARG A 458 11.18 -33.75 24.75
CA ARG A 458 12.50 -33.69 25.38
C ARG A 458 13.55 -34.16 24.38
N LEU A 459 14.41 -33.25 23.96
CA LEU A 459 15.35 -33.50 22.86
C LEU A 459 16.37 -34.60 23.17
N VAL A 460 16.83 -34.72 24.42
CA VAL A 460 17.79 -35.76 24.83
C VAL A 460 17.21 -37.15 24.63
N ASP A 461 15.99 -37.39 25.15
CA ASP A 461 15.31 -38.68 25.00
C ASP A 461 15.05 -39.00 23.53
N ALA A 462 14.66 -37.99 22.74
CA ALA A 462 14.40 -38.14 21.31
C ALA A 462 15.68 -38.53 20.55
N PHE A 463 16.83 -37.92 20.88
CA PHE A 463 18.12 -38.29 20.30
C PHE A 463 18.59 -39.69 20.72
N GLU A 464 18.46 -40.06 22.00
CA GLU A 464 18.80 -41.40 22.48
C GLU A 464 17.95 -42.48 21.83
N GLN A 465 16.65 -42.22 21.65
CA GLN A 465 15.76 -43.15 20.95
C GLN A 465 16.14 -43.27 19.47
N ALA A 466 16.40 -42.16 18.78
CA ALA A 466 16.82 -42.16 17.38
C ALA A 466 18.16 -42.90 17.17
N GLU A 467 19.16 -42.68 18.04
CA GLU A 467 20.45 -43.39 18.01
C GLU A 467 20.25 -44.89 18.19
N LYS A 468 19.41 -45.30 19.15
CA LYS A 468 19.09 -46.71 19.40
C LYS A 468 18.43 -47.35 18.18
N GLU A 469 17.46 -46.68 17.57
CA GLU A 469 16.74 -47.19 16.39
C GLU A 469 17.68 -47.32 15.18
N ALA A 470 18.57 -46.35 14.96
CA ALA A 470 19.60 -46.44 13.93
C ALA A 470 20.55 -47.62 14.15
N ARG A 471 20.97 -47.88 15.40
CA ARG A 471 21.81 -49.04 15.73
C ARG A 471 21.08 -50.37 15.46
N MET A 472 19.84 -50.50 15.93
CA MET A 472 19.03 -51.71 15.72
C MET A 472 18.78 -51.98 14.22
N ALA A 473 18.56 -50.93 13.42
CA ALA A 473 18.38 -51.06 11.98
C ALA A 473 19.66 -51.55 11.29
N LYS A 474 20.83 -51.02 11.66
CA LYS A 474 22.13 -51.47 11.14
C LYS A 474 22.41 -52.93 11.49
N GLU A 475 22.10 -53.35 12.72
CA GLU A 475 22.23 -54.74 13.17
C GLU A 475 21.31 -55.67 12.38
N LYS A 476 20.07 -55.25 12.11
CA LYS A 476 19.12 -56.02 11.30
C LYS A 476 19.61 -56.22 9.86
N VAL A 477 20.06 -55.15 9.20
CA VAL A 477 20.60 -55.23 7.82
C VAL A 477 21.85 -56.13 7.76
N ALA A 478 22.74 -56.03 8.75
CA ALA A 478 23.91 -56.89 8.83
C ALA A 478 23.53 -58.38 9.01
N ALA A 479 22.51 -58.67 9.81
CA ALA A 479 22.00 -60.03 10.00
C ALA A 479 21.35 -60.59 8.72
N GLU A 480 20.56 -59.77 8.00
CA GLU A 480 19.94 -60.15 6.73
C GLU A 480 20.99 -60.43 5.65
N LYS A 481 22.04 -59.58 5.56
CA LYS A 481 23.16 -59.80 4.64
C LYS A 481 23.93 -61.07 4.97
N ALA A 482 24.24 -61.31 6.24
CA ALA A 482 24.92 -62.53 6.68
C ALA A 482 24.08 -63.79 6.38
N ALA A 483 22.76 -63.72 6.54
CA ALA A 483 21.86 -64.81 6.18
C ALA A 483 21.83 -65.07 4.67
N ALA A 484 21.78 -64.02 3.84
CA ALA A 484 21.81 -64.14 2.37
C ALA A 484 23.15 -64.71 1.87
N GLU A 485 24.28 -64.27 2.43
CA GLU A 485 25.60 -64.81 2.11
C GLU A 485 25.72 -66.29 2.50
N LYS A 486 25.15 -66.69 3.64
CA LYS A 486 25.10 -68.10 4.06
C LYS A 486 24.29 -68.95 3.07
N VAL A 487 23.10 -68.48 2.66
CA VAL A 487 22.27 -69.17 1.66
C VAL A 487 22.98 -69.27 0.31
N ALA A 488 23.68 -68.22 -0.12
CA ALA A 488 24.47 -68.23 -1.34
C ALA A 488 25.65 -69.22 -1.26
N ALA A 489 26.34 -69.28 -0.13
CA ALA A 489 27.44 -70.22 0.12
C ALA A 489 26.96 -71.68 0.16
N GLU A 490 25.80 -71.94 0.77
CA GLU A 490 25.17 -73.27 0.79
C GLU A 490 24.75 -73.71 -0.63
N LYS A 491 24.21 -72.79 -1.44
CA LYS A 491 23.85 -73.07 -2.85
C LYS A 491 25.08 -73.39 -3.70
N VAL A 492 26.18 -72.65 -3.55
CA VAL A 492 27.46 -72.92 -4.24
C VAL A 492 28.09 -74.23 -3.76
N ALA A 493 27.97 -74.56 -2.47
CA ALA A 493 28.44 -75.84 -1.93
C ALA A 493 27.62 -77.03 -2.47
N ALA A 494 26.30 -76.89 -2.56
CA ALA A 494 25.42 -77.90 -3.16
C ALA A 494 25.71 -78.11 -4.65
N GLU A 495 26.01 -77.04 -5.39
CA GLU A 495 26.39 -77.11 -6.81
C GLU A 495 27.76 -77.77 -7.00
N LYS A 496 28.74 -77.49 -6.12
CA LYS A 496 30.04 -78.19 -6.12
C LYS A 496 29.90 -79.69 -5.81
N VAL A 497 29.06 -80.08 -4.85
CA VAL A 497 28.81 -81.50 -4.52
C VAL A 497 28.10 -82.22 -5.67
N ALA A 498 27.21 -81.54 -6.41
CA ALA A 498 26.58 -82.08 -7.61
C ALA A 498 27.59 -82.30 -8.75
N VAL A 499 28.56 -81.39 -8.91
CA VAL A 499 29.65 -81.52 -9.90
C VAL A 499 30.66 -82.60 -9.50
N GLU A 500 30.97 -82.75 -8.21
CA GLU A 500 31.91 -83.78 -7.73
C GLU A 500 31.32 -85.21 -7.83
N LYS A 501 30.00 -85.37 -7.64
CA LYS A 501 29.27 -86.62 -7.92
C LYS A 501 29.21 -86.98 -9.42
N ALA A 502 29.36 -86.01 -10.32
CA ALA A 502 29.37 -86.27 -11.76
C ALA A 502 30.76 -86.69 -12.30
N VAL A 503 31.84 -86.48 -11.54
CA VAL A 503 33.24 -86.72 -11.98
C VAL A 503 33.84 -88.01 -11.42
N LYS A 504 33.21 -88.67 -10.44
CA LYS A 504 33.67 -89.98 -9.93
C LYS A 504 32.57 -91.05 -10.00
N GLY A 505 32.70 -91.94 -10.97
CA GLY A 505 32.21 -93.32 -10.90
C GLY A 505 30.94 -93.63 -11.69
N ILE A 506 31.13 -94.10 -12.92
CA ILE A 506 30.32 -95.20 -13.46
C ILE A 506 30.79 -96.46 -12.72
N ASP A 507 29.90 -97.12 -11.96
CA ASP A 507 29.79 -98.59 -11.98
C ASP A 507 28.53 -99.10 -11.25
N ILE A 508 27.69 -99.77 -12.04
CA ILE A 508 26.90 -101.00 -11.85
C ILE A 508 26.48 -101.41 -10.42
N GLY A 509 25.16 -101.51 -10.23
CA GLY A 509 24.54 -102.78 -9.76
C GLY A 509 23.88 -102.84 -8.38
N LYS A 510 22.55 -103.04 -8.43
CA LYS A 510 21.77 -104.03 -7.66
C LYS A 510 21.39 -103.74 -6.19
N GLY A 511 20.06 -103.61 -5.97
CA GLY A 511 19.34 -104.25 -4.87
C GLY A 511 18.65 -103.33 -3.84
N ILE A 512 17.31 -103.54 -3.68
CA ILE A 512 16.58 -103.81 -2.41
C ILE A 512 16.71 -102.72 -1.31
N ASP A 513 15.71 -102.26 -0.55
CA ASP A 513 14.26 -102.37 -0.40
C ASP A 513 13.87 -101.40 0.76
N GLU A 514 12.58 -101.11 0.87
CA GLU A 514 11.75 -100.61 2.00
C GLU A 514 12.27 -99.98 3.33
N SER A 515 11.35 -99.18 3.89
CA SER A 515 11.08 -98.80 5.30
C SER A 515 11.79 -97.52 5.84
N THR A 516 11.10 -96.43 6.24
CA THR A 516 10.03 -96.15 7.23
C THR A 516 10.57 -95.76 8.62
N GLN A 517 10.37 -94.48 8.96
CA GLN A 517 10.14 -93.84 10.28
C GLN A 517 11.17 -93.90 11.42
N SER A 518 10.99 -92.87 12.27
CA SER A 518 11.45 -92.68 13.66
C SER A 518 12.83 -91.98 13.75
N ASP A 519 13.09 -90.93 14.53
CA ASP A 519 12.44 -90.31 15.68
C ASP A 519 12.90 -88.85 15.78
N GLU A 520 12.00 -87.89 16.03
CA GLU A 520 12.37 -86.53 16.48
C GLU A 520 11.71 -86.24 17.83
N LYS A 521 12.43 -86.58 18.90
CA LYS A 521 12.19 -86.05 20.25
C LYS A 521 13.45 -86.15 21.12
N GLU A 522 14.40 -85.24 20.94
CA GLU A 522 15.25 -84.73 22.03
C GLU A 522 16.12 -83.56 21.55
N ALA A 523 15.74 -82.33 21.90
CA ALA A 523 16.66 -81.19 22.12
C ALA A 523 15.84 -79.97 22.56
N ALA A 524 15.27 -80.06 23.77
CA ALA A 524 14.85 -78.90 24.53
C ALA A 524 15.81 -78.74 25.71
N GLU A 525 16.91 -78.01 25.56
CA GLU A 525 17.56 -77.30 26.67
C GLU A 525 18.71 -76.39 26.19
N LYS A 526 18.41 -75.10 26.06
CA LYS A 526 19.29 -73.91 26.27
C LYS A 526 18.75 -72.71 25.49
N ALA A 527 17.58 -72.23 25.89
CA ALA A 527 17.11 -70.88 25.61
C ALA A 527 16.11 -70.49 26.70
N PRO A 528 16.60 -70.04 27.87
CA PRO A 528 16.15 -68.73 28.32
C PRO A 528 17.21 -68.02 29.19
N ALA A 529 17.94 -67.03 28.64
CA ALA A 529 18.73 -66.11 29.45
C ALA A 529 18.83 -64.68 28.88
N GLU A 530 18.61 -64.46 27.58
CA GLU A 530 18.79 -63.12 26.98
C GLU A 530 17.53 -62.24 26.91
N VAL A 531 16.34 -62.76 27.21
CA VAL A 531 15.08 -61.99 27.15
C VAL A 531 14.65 -61.43 28.52
N ALA A 532 15.31 -61.83 29.60
CA ALA A 532 14.95 -61.43 30.97
C ALA A 532 15.70 -60.18 31.49
N VAL A 533 16.82 -59.79 30.86
CA VAL A 533 17.63 -58.64 31.30
C VAL A 533 17.14 -57.31 30.69
N ALA A 534 16.60 -57.33 29.44
CA ALA A 534 16.10 -56.12 28.78
C ALA A 534 14.72 -55.61 29.30
N LYS A 535 14.03 -56.40 30.13
CA LYS A 535 12.70 -56.05 30.67
C LYS A 535 12.73 -55.29 32.01
N LYS A 536 13.87 -55.21 32.71
CA LYS A 536 13.94 -54.54 34.03
C LYS A 536 14.51 -53.11 34.01
N GLU A 537 15.18 -52.65 32.95
CA GLU A 537 15.69 -51.26 32.89
C GLU A 537 14.74 -50.26 32.22
N ASN A 538 13.77 -50.71 31.42
CA ASN A 538 12.86 -49.80 30.69
C ASN A 538 11.66 -49.28 31.51
N GLN A 539 11.49 -49.68 32.77
CA GLN A 539 10.38 -49.22 33.63
C GLN A 539 10.70 -47.93 34.40
N GLY A 540 11.96 -47.45 34.39
CA GLY A 540 12.37 -46.26 35.14
C GLY A 540 12.35 -44.92 34.40
N ILE A 541 12.27 -44.92 33.06
CA ILE A 541 12.64 -43.72 32.25
C ILE A 541 11.43 -42.98 31.64
N ASN A 542 10.25 -43.61 31.58
CA ASN A 542 9.12 -43.13 30.75
C ASN A 542 7.96 -42.45 31.50
N LYS A 543 8.21 -41.68 32.57
CA LYS A 543 7.11 -41.04 33.34
C LYS A 543 7.03 -39.51 33.23
N ALA A 544 7.70 -38.88 32.26
CA ALA A 544 7.66 -37.42 32.11
C ALA A 544 7.59 -37.01 30.63
N LEU A 545 6.47 -37.33 29.97
CA LEU A 545 6.02 -36.75 28.71
C LEU A 545 4.54 -36.44 28.91
N THR A 546 4.18 -35.16 28.88
CA THR A 546 2.89 -34.60 29.36
C THR A 546 1.69 -35.12 28.58
N GLY A 547 0.52 -35.13 29.21
CA GLY A 547 -0.79 -35.11 28.56
C GLY A 547 -1.50 -36.46 28.54
N ARG A 548 -2.40 -36.77 29.48
CA ARG A 548 -3.29 -37.97 29.46
C ARG A 548 -2.65 -39.37 29.65
N GLY A 549 -1.48 -39.49 30.27
CA GLY A 549 -0.93 -40.83 30.60
C GLY A 549 -0.54 -41.68 29.38
N ILE A 550 -0.32 -41.04 28.23
CA ILE A 550 0.15 -41.67 27.00
C ILE A 550 1.67 -41.80 27.07
N THR A 551 2.22 -43.02 27.00
CA THR A 551 3.67 -43.21 26.83
C THR A 551 4.06 -42.79 25.41
N PHE A 552 4.45 -41.54 25.24
CA PHE A 552 4.85 -40.96 23.96
C PHE A 552 6.23 -41.46 23.52
N LYS A 553 6.39 -41.78 22.24
CA LYS A 553 7.66 -42.25 21.64
C LYS A 553 7.90 -41.49 20.34
N ILE A 554 9.13 -41.02 20.10
CA ILE A 554 9.41 -40.19 18.91
C ILE A 554 9.10 -40.91 17.60
N LYS A 555 9.24 -42.25 17.58
CA LYS A 555 8.89 -43.10 16.43
C LYS A 555 7.41 -43.15 16.08
N ASP A 556 6.52 -42.73 16.99
CA ASP A 556 5.08 -42.66 16.73
C ASP A 556 4.74 -41.36 15.94
N ILE A 557 5.73 -40.49 15.69
CA ILE A 557 5.61 -39.22 14.95
C ILE A 557 6.15 -39.37 13.54
N LEU A 558 5.35 -38.91 12.57
CA LEU A 558 5.78 -38.61 11.20
C LEU A 558 5.93 -37.11 11.00
N VAL A 559 7.08 -36.69 10.48
CA VAL A 559 7.35 -35.31 10.05
C VAL A 559 7.40 -35.29 8.54
N VAL A 560 6.59 -34.44 7.91
CA VAL A 560 6.49 -34.37 6.45
C VAL A 560 7.32 -33.21 5.92
N SER A 561 8.34 -33.56 5.14
CA SER A 561 9.20 -32.60 4.44
C SER A 561 8.67 -32.42 3.02
N HIS A 562 8.29 -31.20 2.65
CA HIS A 562 7.64 -30.95 1.36
C HIS A 562 7.92 -29.53 0.86
N ARG A 563 7.66 -29.32 -0.43
CA ARG A 563 7.69 -28.00 -1.03
C ARG A 563 6.29 -27.37 -0.96
N TRP A 564 6.24 -26.09 -0.58
CA TRP A 564 5.06 -25.26 -0.84
C TRP A 564 4.94 -24.97 -2.35
N GLU A 565 3.89 -25.51 -2.97
CA GLU A 565 3.64 -25.35 -4.40
C GLU A 565 3.31 -23.90 -4.77
N GLU A 566 2.44 -23.27 -3.99
CA GLU A 566 2.01 -21.87 -4.14
C GLU A 566 2.09 -21.11 -2.79
N ASN A 567 2.13 -19.78 -2.87
CA ASN A 567 2.14 -18.94 -1.67
C ASN A 567 0.81 -19.10 -0.88
N GLY A 568 0.89 -19.58 0.35
CA GLY A 568 -0.28 -19.86 1.21
C GLY A 568 -1.08 -21.10 0.82
N ARG A 569 -0.60 -21.90 -0.14
CA ARG A 569 -1.24 -23.13 -0.63
C ARG A 569 -0.16 -24.20 -0.87
N PRO A 570 0.17 -25.01 0.15
CA PRO A 570 1.25 -25.99 0.04
C PRO A 570 0.92 -27.12 -0.95
N ASP A 571 -0.31 -27.59 -0.95
CA ASP A 571 -0.82 -28.68 -1.80
C ASP A 571 -1.98 -28.17 -2.67
N VAL A 572 -1.73 -27.96 -3.97
CA VAL A 572 -2.70 -27.33 -4.88
C VAL A 572 -3.70 -28.34 -5.40
N ASN A 573 -3.23 -29.56 -5.74
CA ASN A 573 -4.03 -30.60 -6.38
C ASN A 573 -4.39 -31.78 -5.46
N GLY A 574 -3.83 -31.84 -4.24
CA GLY A 574 -4.05 -32.90 -3.27
C GLY A 574 -3.08 -34.07 -3.36
N ALA A 575 -2.05 -33.98 -4.20
CA ALA A 575 -1.08 -35.05 -4.39
C ALA A 575 -0.26 -35.29 -3.11
N GLN A 576 0.04 -34.24 -2.34
CA GLN A 576 0.82 -34.37 -1.11
C GLN A 576 0.01 -35.08 -0.02
N LEU A 577 -1.23 -34.64 0.21
CA LEU A 577 -2.14 -35.30 1.16
C LEU A 577 -2.38 -36.77 0.77
N GLN A 578 -2.57 -37.05 -0.51
CA GLN A 578 -2.74 -38.43 -0.99
C GLN A 578 -1.51 -39.30 -0.68
N ALA A 579 -0.30 -38.80 -0.95
CA ALA A 579 0.94 -39.50 -0.65
C ALA A 579 1.12 -39.78 0.85
N ILE A 580 0.78 -38.81 1.71
CA ILE A 580 0.81 -38.98 3.17
C ILE A 580 -0.18 -40.07 3.59
N LYS A 581 -1.41 -40.07 3.07
CA LYS A 581 -2.43 -41.07 3.40
C LYS A 581 -1.99 -42.49 3.04
N GLU A 582 -1.37 -42.67 1.88
CA GLU A 582 -0.83 -43.96 1.45
C GLU A 582 0.26 -44.44 2.39
N TYR A 583 1.21 -43.58 2.72
CA TYR A 583 2.29 -43.91 3.67
C TYR A 583 1.72 -44.32 5.04
N LEU A 584 0.74 -43.57 5.56
CA LEU A 584 0.11 -43.88 6.85
C LEU A 584 -0.71 -45.19 6.85
N LYS A 585 -1.13 -45.72 5.69
CA LYS A 585 -1.78 -47.03 5.59
C LYS A 585 -0.78 -48.16 5.78
N GLU A 586 0.43 -48.00 5.27
CA GLU A 586 1.52 -48.97 5.40
C GLU A 586 2.21 -48.91 6.76
N HIS A 587 2.08 -47.77 7.45
CA HIS A 587 2.71 -47.49 8.75
C HIS A 587 1.67 -47.25 9.87
N PRO A 588 0.93 -48.28 10.32
CA PRO A 588 -0.08 -48.15 11.38
C PRO A 588 0.49 -47.80 12.76
N GLU A 589 1.80 -47.94 12.96
CA GLU A 589 2.51 -47.53 14.17
C GLU A 589 2.56 -46.01 14.37
N ILE A 590 2.39 -45.23 13.29
CA ILE A 590 2.40 -43.77 13.32
C ILE A 590 1.06 -43.27 13.85
N LYS A 591 1.12 -42.42 14.87
CA LYS A 591 -0.05 -41.84 15.55
C LYS A 591 -0.19 -40.35 15.29
N TRP A 592 0.92 -39.67 15.03
CA TRP A 592 0.99 -38.21 14.98
C TRP A 592 1.68 -37.76 13.71
N VAL A 593 1.11 -36.76 13.04
CA VAL A 593 1.64 -36.18 11.81
C VAL A 593 1.96 -34.71 12.05
N TRP A 594 3.16 -34.30 11.66
CA TRP A 594 3.58 -32.91 11.60
C TRP A 594 3.70 -32.47 10.16
N PHE A 595 2.95 -31.43 9.80
CA PHE A 595 2.92 -30.83 8.47
C PHE A 595 2.93 -29.32 8.65
N ASP A 596 4.00 -28.64 8.22
CA ASP A 596 4.32 -27.26 8.64
C ASP A 596 3.12 -26.28 8.57
N TYR A 597 2.34 -26.33 7.49
CA TYR A 597 1.18 -25.49 7.23
C TYR A 597 0.05 -25.72 8.24
N SER A 598 -0.10 -26.97 8.68
CA SER A 598 -1.16 -27.43 9.58
C SER A 598 -0.70 -27.53 11.03
N SER A 599 0.62 -27.40 11.28
CA SER A 599 1.24 -27.61 12.59
C SER A 599 1.91 -26.35 13.16
N MET A 600 1.99 -25.24 12.41
CA MET A 600 2.56 -23.96 12.86
C MET A 600 1.65 -22.78 12.53
N PRO A 601 1.69 -21.67 13.31
CA PRO A 601 0.81 -20.52 13.03
C PRO A 601 1.12 -19.88 11.68
N GLN A 602 0.15 -19.94 10.75
CA GLN A 602 0.35 -19.51 9.36
C GLN A 602 -0.11 -18.08 9.09
N LYS A 603 0.56 -17.44 8.12
CA LYS A 603 0.08 -16.18 7.55
C LYS A 603 -1.03 -16.48 6.54
N ILE A 604 -2.27 -16.17 6.88
CA ILE A 604 -3.43 -16.41 6.01
C ILE A 604 -3.73 -15.13 5.20
N GLY A 605 -3.56 -15.19 3.88
CA GLY A 605 -3.82 -14.06 2.97
C GLY A 605 -2.68 -13.03 2.89
N ARG A 606 -2.99 -11.82 2.37
CA ARG A 606 -1.97 -10.78 2.13
C ARG A 606 -1.53 -10.06 3.40
N ILE A 607 -2.44 -9.88 4.34
CA ILE A 607 -2.22 -9.22 5.64
C ILE A 607 -1.87 -10.31 6.66
N ASP A 608 -0.86 -10.07 7.49
CA ASP A 608 -0.53 -11.00 8.58
C ASP A 608 -1.52 -10.80 9.72
N THR A 609 -2.49 -11.72 9.85
CA THR A 609 -3.55 -11.69 10.87
C THR A 609 -3.13 -12.36 12.17
N ARG A 610 -1.94 -12.97 12.23
CA ARG A 610 -1.44 -13.61 13.45
C ARG A 610 -1.24 -12.57 14.54
N SER A 611 -1.69 -12.90 15.73
CA SER A 611 -1.36 -12.21 16.98
C SER A 611 0.15 -12.16 17.22
N LYS A 612 0.58 -11.27 18.12
CA LYS A 612 2.01 -11.18 18.48
C LYS A 612 2.48 -12.46 19.15
N GLU A 613 1.60 -13.11 19.91
CA GLU A 613 1.76 -14.40 20.56
C GLU A 613 1.99 -15.52 19.53
N GLU A 614 1.10 -15.68 18.55
CA GLU A 614 1.27 -16.65 17.45
C GLU A 614 2.57 -16.42 16.66
N ARG A 615 2.96 -15.15 16.45
CA ARG A 615 4.21 -14.83 15.75
C ARG A 615 5.44 -15.13 16.58
N ALA A 616 5.38 -14.95 17.90
CA ALA A 616 6.44 -15.35 18.81
C ALA A 616 6.57 -16.87 18.87
N GLU A 617 5.45 -17.58 18.96
CA GLU A 617 5.39 -19.04 18.93
C GLU A 617 5.92 -19.61 17.62
N PHE A 618 5.47 -19.09 16.47
CA PHE A 618 6.01 -19.45 15.16
C PHE A 618 7.52 -19.30 15.09
N GLN A 619 8.07 -18.18 15.57
CA GLN A 619 9.52 -17.96 15.58
C GLN A 619 10.27 -18.90 16.53
N LEU A 620 9.68 -19.27 17.68
CA LEU A 620 10.26 -20.23 18.61
C LEU A 620 10.27 -21.64 18.01
N MET A 621 9.17 -22.06 17.39
CA MET A 621 9.08 -23.33 16.67
C MET A 621 10.06 -23.39 15.50
N LEU A 622 10.20 -22.31 14.73
CA LEU A 622 11.16 -22.21 13.63
C LEU A 622 12.61 -22.33 14.14
N GLU A 623 12.91 -21.87 15.35
CA GLU A 623 14.23 -22.06 15.96
C GLU A 623 14.53 -23.53 16.24
N CYS A 624 13.55 -24.39 16.51
CA CYS A 624 13.79 -25.79 16.89
C CYS A 624 13.33 -26.83 15.87
N ILE A 625 12.72 -26.42 14.76
CA ILE A 625 12.15 -27.31 13.73
C ILE A 625 13.12 -28.38 13.21
N THR A 626 14.40 -28.05 13.04
CA THR A 626 15.41 -29.02 12.55
C THR A 626 15.63 -30.18 13.50
N ASN A 627 15.35 -30.01 14.80
CA ASN A 627 15.40 -31.11 15.76
C ASN A 627 14.32 -32.16 15.48
N LEU A 628 13.17 -31.78 14.92
CA LEU A 628 12.14 -32.75 14.50
C LEU A 628 12.68 -33.65 13.39
N TYR A 629 13.27 -33.05 12.34
CA TYR A 629 13.86 -33.79 11.23
C TYR A 629 15.05 -34.66 11.65
N LEU A 630 15.79 -34.28 12.69
CA LEU A 630 16.90 -35.06 13.25
C LEU A 630 16.46 -36.24 14.14
N THR A 631 15.21 -36.28 14.62
CA THR A 631 14.78 -37.26 15.63
C THR A 631 13.60 -38.14 15.23
N ALA A 632 12.59 -37.59 14.55
CA ALA A 632 11.38 -38.32 14.19
C ALA A 632 11.53 -39.15 12.90
N GLN A 633 10.50 -39.92 12.56
CA GLN A 633 10.36 -40.49 11.22
C GLN A 633 10.04 -39.36 10.24
N VAL A 634 10.69 -39.35 9.09
CA VAL A 634 10.55 -38.29 8.07
C VAL A 634 10.09 -38.89 6.75
N LEU A 635 8.98 -38.35 6.23
CA LEU A 635 8.54 -38.59 4.87
C LEU A 635 8.88 -37.37 4.02
N ILE A 636 9.77 -37.55 3.05
CA ILE A 636 10.07 -36.53 2.04
C ILE A 636 9.13 -36.73 0.86
N LEU A 637 8.32 -35.71 0.58
CA LEU A 637 7.51 -35.63 -0.63
C LEU A 637 8.29 -34.90 -1.71
N LEU A 638 8.94 -35.68 -2.58
CA LEU A 638 9.89 -35.16 -3.56
C LEU A 638 9.17 -34.76 -4.85
N ASP A 639 9.13 -33.46 -5.16
CA ASP A 639 8.78 -32.93 -6.48
C ASP A 639 10.04 -32.51 -7.26
N GLY A 640 9.92 -32.26 -8.57
CA GLY A 640 11.06 -31.88 -9.42
C GLY A 640 11.71 -30.53 -9.07
N SER A 641 11.11 -29.72 -8.19
CA SER A 641 11.66 -28.45 -7.70
C SER A 641 12.17 -28.53 -6.26
N TYR A 642 12.02 -29.66 -5.58
CA TYR A 642 12.29 -29.83 -4.16
C TYR A 642 13.76 -29.54 -3.86
N ALA A 643 14.68 -30.12 -4.63
CA ALA A 643 16.12 -29.97 -4.42
C ALA A 643 16.70 -28.60 -4.86
N SER A 644 15.84 -27.62 -5.15
CA SER A 644 16.24 -26.23 -5.48
C SER A 644 15.98 -25.24 -4.35
N ARG A 645 15.33 -25.64 -3.24
CA ARG A 645 14.92 -24.73 -2.17
C ARG A 645 15.71 -24.94 -0.89
N PHE A 646 15.89 -23.83 -0.16
CA PHE A 646 16.71 -23.80 1.06
C PHE A 646 16.19 -24.71 2.17
N TRP A 647 14.90 -24.58 2.52
CA TRP A 647 14.31 -25.35 3.62
C TRP A 647 14.25 -26.84 3.27
N THR A 648 13.70 -27.20 2.11
CA THR A 648 13.62 -28.60 1.66
C THR A 648 14.97 -29.33 1.65
N LEU A 649 16.05 -28.65 1.22
CA LEU A 649 17.42 -29.21 1.28
C LEU A 649 17.93 -29.35 2.71
N THR A 650 17.65 -28.37 3.58
CA THR A 650 18.05 -28.41 5.00
C THR A 650 17.33 -29.55 5.73
N GLU A 651 16.03 -29.69 5.51
CA GLU A 651 15.17 -30.72 6.09
C GLU A 651 15.58 -32.12 5.61
N ALA A 652 15.80 -32.27 4.29
CA ALA A 652 16.32 -33.51 3.71
C ALA A 652 17.68 -33.89 4.30
N TRP A 653 18.61 -32.94 4.39
CA TRP A 653 19.91 -33.17 5.01
C TRP A 653 19.75 -33.66 6.46
N CYS A 654 19.01 -32.94 7.31
CA CYS A 654 18.75 -33.32 8.70
C CYS A 654 18.12 -34.73 8.82
N SER A 655 17.17 -35.06 7.96
CA SER A 655 16.51 -36.38 7.95
C SER A 655 17.46 -37.53 7.64
N MET A 656 18.52 -37.27 6.87
CA MET A 656 19.53 -38.25 6.48
C MET A 656 20.74 -38.27 7.43
N GLN A 657 20.75 -37.46 8.49
CA GLN A 657 21.73 -37.54 9.57
C GLN A 657 21.21 -38.38 10.74
N THR A 658 22.11 -38.94 11.53
CA THR A 658 21.81 -39.58 12.81
C THR A 658 22.54 -38.81 13.91
N ALA A 659 21.81 -38.29 14.89
CA ALA A 659 22.39 -37.68 16.07
C ALA A 659 22.94 -38.76 17.01
N THR A 660 24.22 -38.70 17.34
CA THR A 660 24.89 -39.63 18.26
C THR A 660 25.61 -38.86 19.36
N LYS A 661 26.08 -39.57 20.39
CA LYS A 661 26.88 -38.96 21.48
C LYS A 661 28.14 -38.23 21.01
N ASP A 662 28.66 -38.65 19.85
CA ASP A 662 29.84 -38.08 19.19
C ASP A 662 29.54 -36.95 18.20
N GLY A 663 28.26 -36.62 17.97
CA GLY A 663 27.85 -35.61 16.98
C GLY A 663 26.92 -36.16 15.90
N LEU A 664 26.80 -35.44 14.79
CA LEU A 664 26.01 -35.87 13.64
C LEU A 664 26.80 -36.84 12.77
N LYS A 665 26.20 -38.00 12.46
CA LYS A 665 26.77 -39.00 11.55
C LYS A 665 25.82 -39.23 10.38
N ASN A 666 26.37 -39.37 9.17
CA ASN A 666 25.58 -39.74 8.00
C ASN A 666 24.86 -41.08 8.25
N SER A 667 23.58 -41.16 7.90
CA SER A 667 22.78 -42.38 8.13
C SER A 667 23.14 -43.49 7.13
N ILE A 668 23.68 -43.11 5.97
CA ILE A 668 24.18 -43.99 4.91
C ILE A 668 25.62 -43.58 4.54
N SER A 669 26.41 -44.51 4.01
CA SER A 669 27.80 -44.27 3.61
C SER A 669 27.89 -43.93 2.12
N SER A 670 27.01 -44.50 1.31
CA SER A 670 26.87 -44.20 -0.10
C SER A 670 25.41 -44.24 -0.56
N THR A 671 25.15 -43.77 -1.77
CA THR A 671 23.77 -43.68 -2.32
C THR A 671 23.21 -45.07 -2.61
N GLU A 672 24.09 -46.02 -2.88
CA GLU A 672 23.81 -47.44 -3.07
C GLU A 672 23.37 -48.14 -1.77
N ASP A 673 23.60 -47.53 -0.60
CA ASP A 673 23.09 -48.04 0.69
C ASP A 673 21.60 -47.72 0.90
N ALA A 674 20.99 -46.87 0.06
CA ALA A 674 19.56 -46.62 0.10
C ALA A 674 18.78 -47.80 -0.52
N ASP A 675 17.62 -48.10 0.03
CA ASP A 675 16.76 -49.19 -0.43
C ASP A 675 15.79 -48.70 -1.49
N PHE A 676 16.05 -49.10 -2.75
CA PHE A 676 15.23 -48.82 -3.93
C PHE A 676 14.31 -49.99 -4.33
N THR A 677 14.17 -51.02 -3.48
CA THR A 677 13.44 -52.24 -3.86
C THR A 677 11.90 -52.11 -3.80
N GLY A 678 11.40 -51.05 -3.15
CA GLY A 678 9.97 -50.72 -3.05
C GLY A 678 9.54 -49.52 -3.91
N SER A 679 8.27 -49.13 -3.81
CA SER A 679 7.76 -47.88 -4.43
C SER A 679 8.31 -46.61 -3.78
N ASP A 680 8.64 -46.72 -2.49
CA ASP A 680 9.17 -45.64 -1.68
C ASP A 680 10.63 -45.96 -1.34
N VAL A 681 11.51 -44.96 -1.44
CA VAL A 681 12.96 -45.15 -1.24
C VAL A 681 13.33 -44.91 0.22
N LYS A 682 13.95 -45.88 0.89
CA LYS A 682 14.36 -45.72 2.29
C LYS A 682 15.83 -45.30 2.39
N VAL A 683 16.08 -44.26 3.15
CA VAL A 683 17.41 -43.68 3.38
C VAL A 683 17.73 -43.73 4.87
N GLY A 684 18.55 -44.71 5.27
CA GLY A 684 18.81 -44.98 6.67
C GLY A 684 17.56 -45.48 7.41
N SER A 685 17.52 -45.30 8.74
CA SER A 685 16.45 -45.86 9.58
C SER A 685 15.21 -44.98 9.72
N ARG A 686 15.28 -43.70 9.33
CA ARG A 686 14.24 -42.69 9.64
C ARG A 686 13.69 -41.93 8.45
N CYS A 687 14.37 -41.93 7.30
CA CYS A 687 13.97 -41.13 6.15
C CYS A 687 13.38 -42.05 5.07
N THR A 688 12.18 -41.73 4.62
CA THR A 688 11.55 -42.34 3.45
C THR A 688 11.27 -41.24 2.43
N ILE A 689 11.62 -41.49 1.17
CA ILE A 689 11.38 -40.57 0.05
C ILE A 689 10.28 -41.16 -0.82
N LYS A 690 9.23 -40.39 -1.02
CA LYS A 690 8.15 -40.68 -1.95
C LYS A 690 8.13 -39.61 -3.03
N HIS A 691 8.42 -40.00 -4.28
CA HIS A 691 8.35 -39.07 -5.40
C HIS A 691 6.89 -38.75 -5.75
N ILE A 692 6.60 -37.50 -6.07
CA ILE A 692 5.28 -37.01 -6.44
C ILE A 692 5.37 -36.16 -7.71
N HIS A 693 4.21 -35.88 -8.32
CA HIS A 693 4.09 -35.12 -9.57
C HIS A 693 4.92 -35.73 -10.70
N THR A 694 5.98 -35.06 -11.14
CA THR A 694 6.84 -35.46 -12.27
C THR A 694 8.21 -35.97 -11.82
N ALA A 695 8.47 -36.08 -10.52
CA ALA A 695 9.75 -36.54 -10.02
C ALA A 695 9.94 -38.04 -10.27
N ASP A 696 11.19 -38.46 -10.49
CA ASP A 696 11.54 -39.86 -10.74
C ASP A 696 12.70 -40.37 -9.86
N ASP A 697 12.78 -41.68 -9.69
CA ASP A 697 13.81 -42.30 -8.84
C ASP A 697 15.23 -42.10 -9.40
N LYS A 698 15.37 -42.19 -10.72
CA LYS A 698 16.66 -42.26 -11.43
C LYS A 698 17.42 -40.93 -11.37
N HIS A 699 16.73 -39.81 -11.47
CA HIS A 699 17.35 -38.48 -11.53
C HIS A 699 17.11 -37.70 -10.24
N ASP A 700 15.86 -37.63 -9.76
CA ASP A 700 15.50 -36.73 -8.67
C ASP A 700 15.82 -37.35 -7.31
N VAL A 701 15.44 -38.61 -7.06
CA VAL A 701 15.70 -39.27 -5.77
C VAL A 701 17.20 -39.51 -5.58
N HIS A 702 17.87 -40.14 -6.56
CA HIS A 702 19.33 -40.29 -6.55
C HIS A 702 20.03 -38.93 -6.41
N GLY A 703 19.60 -37.94 -7.20
CA GLY A 703 20.18 -36.60 -7.17
C GLY A 703 20.02 -35.89 -5.82
N LEU A 704 18.88 -36.04 -5.13
CA LEU A 704 18.70 -35.50 -3.78
C LEU A 704 19.65 -36.19 -2.79
N ILE A 705 19.69 -37.53 -2.79
CA ILE A 705 20.53 -38.30 -1.87
C ILE A 705 22.00 -37.91 -2.05
N ASP A 706 22.49 -37.82 -3.29
CA ASP A 706 23.87 -37.40 -3.57
C ASP A 706 24.15 -35.96 -3.13
N LYS A 707 23.18 -35.07 -3.26
CA LYS A 707 23.31 -33.67 -2.85
C LYS A 707 23.41 -33.49 -1.35
N VAL A 708 22.77 -34.32 -0.52
CA VAL A 708 22.67 -34.02 0.92
C VAL A 708 23.21 -35.10 1.85
N SER A 709 23.00 -36.39 1.56
CA SER A 709 23.19 -37.47 2.56
C SER A 709 24.58 -37.55 3.18
N LYS A 710 25.63 -37.25 2.40
CA LYS A 710 27.04 -37.40 2.78
C LYS A 710 27.69 -36.12 3.27
N LYS A 711 27.00 -34.97 3.21
CA LYS A 711 27.60 -33.66 3.51
C LYS A 711 27.71 -33.45 5.01
N THR A 712 28.88 -32.98 5.45
CA THR A 712 29.05 -32.39 6.78
C THR A 712 28.26 -31.08 6.90
N ALA A 713 28.07 -30.58 8.12
CA ALA A 713 27.38 -29.30 8.36
C ALA A 713 28.04 -28.13 7.59
N ALA A 714 29.37 -28.09 7.53
CA ALA A 714 30.12 -27.05 6.81
C ALA A 714 29.93 -27.13 5.29
N GLU A 715 29.99 -28.34 4.73
CA GLU A 715 29.75 -28.56 3.29
C GLU A 715 28.30 -28.26 2.92
N MET A 716 27.35 -28.57 3.81
CA MET A 716 25.94 -28.27 3.60
C MET A 716 25.70 -26.76 3.60
N VAL A 717 26.33 -26.00 4.51
CA VAL A 717 26.26 -24.53 4.52
C VAL A 717 26.83 -23.95 3.23
N SER A 718 28.00 -24.40 2.80
CA SER A 718 28.60 -23.98 1.51
C SER A 718 27.69 -24.29 0.31
N HIS A 719 26.94 -25.40 0.37
CA HIS A 719 25.96 -25.76 -0.65
C HIS A 719 24.72 -24.84 -0.60
N LEU A 720 24.15 -24.58 0.58
CA LEU A 720 22.96 -23.75 0.77
C LEU A 720 23.19 -22.26 0.46
N GLU A 721 24.44 -21.79 0.55
CA GLU A 721 24.84 -20.42 0.18
C GLU A 721 24.78 -20.15 -1.33
N LYS A 722 24.75 -21.20 -2.16
CA LYS A 722 24.77 -21.05 -3.61
C LYS A 722 23.55 -20.26 -4.13
N PRO A 723 23.73 -19.45 -5.19
CA PRO A 723 22.69 -18.55 -5.69
C PRO A 723 21.49 -19.26 -6.33
N ASP A 724 21.67 -20.49 -6.79
CA ASP A 724 20.62 -21.36 -7.34
C ASP A 724 19.76 -22.04 -6.26
N VAL A 725 20.16 -21.97 -4.98
CA VAL A 725 19.34 -22.41 -3.86
C VAL A 725 18.37 -21.28 -3.47
N LEU A 726 17.11 -21.45 -3.88
CA LEU A 726 16.05 -20.47 -3.70
C LEU A 726 15.58 -20.39 -2.25
N VAL A 727 15.31 -19.18 -1.78
CA VAL A 727 14.72 -18.92 -0.46
C VAL A 727 13.64 -17.86 -0.59
N THR A 728 12.50 -18.07 0.09
CA THR A 728 11.38 -17.12 0.07
C THR A 728 11.72 -15.84 0.85
N ASN A 729 12.53 -15.97 1.91
CA ASN A 729 12.98 -14.88 2.76
C ASN A 729 14.49 -14.95 2.98
N ALA A 730 15.24 -13.97 2.47
CA ALA A 730 16.71 -13.94 2.59
C ALA A 730 17.21 -13.99 4.04
N LYS A 731 16.44 -13.49 5.02
CA LYS A 731 16.79 -13.56 6.44
C LYS A 731 16.85 -14.98 6.98
N ASP A 732 16.15 -15.94 6.35
CA ASP A 732 16.19 -17.33 6.76
C ASP A 732 17.60 -17.88 6.56
N LYS A 733 18.26 -17.57 5.43
CA LYS A 733 19.68 -17.94 5.22
C LYS A 733 20.59 -17.28 6.26
N GLU A 734 20.43 -15.97 6.50
CA GLU A 734 21.22 -15.23 7.50
C GLU A 734 21.11 -15.82 8.91
N THR A 735 19.93 -16.34 9.27
CA THR A 735 19.65 -16.87 10.62
C THR A 735 20.03 -18.35 10.75
N MET A 736 19.76 -19.15 9.73
CA MET A 736 19.88 -20.61 9.80
C MET A 736 21.26 -21.13 9.45
N LEU A 737 21.99 -20.51 8.52
CA LEU A 737 23.34 -20.98 8.14
C LEU A 737 24.31 -21.03 9.35
N PRO A 738 24.41 -19.98 10.20
CA PRO A 738 25.24 -20.05 11.41
C PRO A 738 24.77 -21.11 12.41
N LYS A 739 23.48 -21.45 12.38
CA LYS A 739 22.90 -22.46 13.26
C LYS A 739 23.25 -23.87 12.81
N ILE A 740 23.18 -24.14 11.50
CA ILE A 740 23.55 -25.43 10.91
C ILE A 740 25.00 -25.79 11.25
N LEU A 741 25.92 -24.82 11.18
CA LEU A 741 27.32 -25.02 11.58
C LEU A 741 27.49 -25.49 13.04
N LYS A 742 26.55 -25.12 13.91
CA LYS A 742 26.58 -25.45 15.34
C LYS A 742 25.84 -26.72 15.69
N TYR A 743 25.14 -27.37 14.76
CA TYR A 743 24.31 -28.54 15.10
C TYR A 743 25.11 -29.70 15.68
N ASP A 744 26.32 -29.95 15.18
CA ASP A 744 27.18 -31.00 15.71
C ASP A 744 27.55 -30.75 17.19
N GLU A 745 27.98 -29.53 17.50
CA GLU A 745 28.27 -29.08 18.87
C GLU A 745 27.01 -29.12 19.76
N GLU A 746 25.88 -28.68 19.22
CA GLU A 746 24.60 -28.64 19.90
C GLU A 746 24.07 -30.04 20.26
N VAL A 747 24.27 -31.03 19.40
CA VAL A 747 23.94 -32.44 19.66
C VAL A 747 24.85 -32.99 20.76
N THR A 748 26.16 -32.85 20.61
CA THR A 748 27.13 -33.37 21.61
C THR A 748 26.94 -32.73 22.98
N GLN A 749 26.68 -31.42 23.05
CA GLN A 749 26.41 -30.72 24.31
C GLN A 749 25.14 -31.22 25.00
N ARG A 750 24.09 -31.54 24.24
CA ARG A 750 22.84 -32.07 24.79
C ARG A 750 23.03 -33.46 25.40
N PHE A 751 23.82 -34.33 24.77
CA PHE A 751 24.20 -35.63 25.36
C PHE A 751 25.11 -35.50 26.60
N LYS A 752 25.91 -34.42 26.70
CA LYS A 752 26.85 -34.20 27.81
C LYS A 752 26.21 -33.55 29.05
N LYS A 753 25.09 -32.83 28.92
CA LYS A 753 24.42 -32.20 30.07
C LYS A 753 23.92 -33.32 31.02
N PRO A 754 24.42 -33.40 32.26
CA PRO A 754 23.95 -34.41 33.20
C PRO A 754 22.47 -34.21 33.49
N GLN A 755 21.71 -35.32 33.61
CA GLN A 755 20.37 -35.31 34.19
C GLN A 755 20.49 -34.66 35.58
N SER A 756 20.02 -33.42 35.73
CA SER A 756 19.88 -32.87 37.08
C SER A 756 18.75 -33.64 37.76
N ASP A 757 19.13 -34.33 38.82
CA ASP A 757 18.33 -35.28 39.58
C ASP A 757 16.84 -34.90 39.73
N GLN A 758 16.00 -35.65 39.02
CA GLN A 758 14.69 -36.02 39.54
C GLN A 758 14.91 -37.11 40.60
N SER A 759 15.22 -36.72 41.83
CA SER A 759 15.03 -37.58 43.01
C SER A 759 14.02 -36.93 43.97
N PRO A 760 13.10 -37.73 44.54
CA PRO A 760 11.97 -37.22 45.31
C PRO A 760 12.45 -36.80 46.69
N SER A 761 12.62 -35.50 46.92
CA SER A 761 12.66 -34.98 48.29
C SER A 761 11.25 -35.08 48.88
N GLN A 762 11.10 -35.93 49.90
CA GLN A 762 9.89 -36.00 50.72
C GLN A 762 9.50 -34.60 51.24
N PRO A 763 8.20 -34.29 51.35
CA PRO A 763 7.77 -33.02 51.90
C PRO A 763 7.97 -33.02 53.41
N ASN A 764 8.74 -32.07 53.91
CA ASN A 764 8.71 -31.70 55.31
C ASN A 764 7.31 -31.16 55.65
N SER A 765 6.69 -31.81 56.62
CA SER A 765 5.42 -31.45 57.24
C SER A 765 5.43 -30.00 57.74
N GLY A 766 4.62 -29.17 57.11
CA GLY A 766 4.33 -27.82 57.56
C GLY A 766 2.98 -27.39 57.01
N LYS A 767 1.90 -27.80 57.68
CA LYS A 767 0.55 -27.31 57.43
C LYS A 767 0.46 -25.87 57.95
N PRO A 768 -0.03 -24.91 57.15
CA PRO A 768 -0.98 -23.96 57.71
C PRO A 768 -2.30 -23.95 56.94
N SER A 769 -3.34 -23.82 57.75
CA SER A 769 -4.77 -23.97 57.49
C SER A 769 -5.38 -22.89 56.55
N PRO A 770 -6.61 -23.09 56.06
CA PRO A 770 -7.16 -22.41 54.89
C PRO A 770 -7.80 -21.06 55.25
N LYS A 771 -7.62 -20.05 54.39
CA LYS A 771 -8.49 -18.86 54.39
C LYS A 771 -9.56 -19.01 53.30
N LYS A 772 -10.80 -18.99 53.77
CA LYS A 772 -12.06 -19.07 53.02
C LYS A 772 -12.13 -18.06 51.88
N ALA A 773 -12.53 -18.58 50.71
CA ALA A 773 -13.19 -17.83 49.66
C ALA A 773 -14.57 -17.33 50.14
N GLN A 774 -14.94 -16.11 49.73
CA GLN A 774 -16.33 -15.73 49.56
C GLN A 774 -16.60 -15.61 48.05
N VAL A 775 -17.55 -16.42 47.62
CA VAL A 775 -18.18 -16.49 46.29
C VAL A 775 -19.31 -15.44 46.28
N ALA A 776 -19.56 -14.68 45.21
CA ALA A 776 -20.48 -14.99 44.11
C ALA A 776 -20.81 -13.68 43.34
N PRO A 777 -21.62 -13.68 42.26
CA PRO A 777 -21.45 -14.38 40.99
C PRO A 777 -21.53 -13.39 39.79
N SER A 778 -21.06 -13.84 38.63
CA SER A 778 -21.24 -13.18 37.33
C SER A 778 -22.27 -13.93 36.50
N ASP A 779 -23.35 -13.26 36.07
CA ASP A 779 -24.03 -13.63 34.81
C ASP A 779 -24.89 -12.51 34.21
N SER A 780 -24.98 -12.54 32.87
CA SER A 780 -25.85 -11.81 31.94
C SER A 780 -25.59 -10.30 31.75
N GLY A 781 -25.56 -9.72 30.56
CA GLY A 781 -25.79 -10.20 29.20
C GLY A 781 -26.09 -9.01 28.27
N LYS A 782 -25.60 -9.08 27.04
CA LYS A 782 -26.20 -8.58 25.79
C LYS A 782 -26.48 -7.07 25.56
N LYS A 783 -26.28 -6.72 24.27
CA LYS A 783 -26.79 -5.59 23.46
C LYS A 783 -25.97 -4.30 23.57
N SER A 784 -25.83 -3.44 22.56
CA SER A 784 -26.15 -3.34 21.12
C SER A 784 -26.23 -1.83 20.87
N ARG A 785 -25.52 -1.33 19.86
CA ARG A 785 -25.87 -0.25 18.91
C ARG A 785 -26.77 0.93 19.38
N VAL A 786 -26.37 2.12 18.93
CA VAL A 786 -27.15 3.33 18.53
C VAL A 786 -26.81 4.60 19.34
N ALA A 787 -26.38 5.64 18.60
CA ALA A 787 -26.26 7.06 18.98
C ALA A 787 -27.65 7.68 19.25
N PRO A 788 -27.85 8.88 19.87
CA PRO A 788 -27.54 10.16 19.19
C PRO A 788 -27.37 11.44 20.08
N SER A 789 -27.03 12.55 19.39
CA SER A 789 -27.53 13.95 19.44
C SER A 789 -27.58 14.82 20.72
N GLU A 790 -26.96 16.00 20.55
CA GLU A 790 -27.44 17.40 20.70
C GLU A 790 -28.04 17.97 22.01
N ASP A 791 -27.68 19.26 22.20
CA ASP A 791 -28.18 20.29 23.11
C ASP A 791 -27.81 20.18 24.59
N SER A 792 -27.58 21.25 25.36
CA SER A 792 -27.36 22.70 25.19
C SER A 792 -27.29 23.23 26.64
N THR A 793 -26.84 24.47 26.82
CA THR A 793 -26.72 25.25 28.09
C THR A 793 -25.47 24.89 28.90
N GLY A 794 -24.49 25.76 29.13
CA GLY A 794 -24.51 27.22 29.22
C GLY A 794 -24.34 27.59 30.69
N ASP A 795 -23.11 27.85 31.14
CA ASP A 795 -22.89 28.99 32.02
C ASP A 795 -21.43 29.45 32.09
N VAL A 796 -21.33 30.76 32.23
CA VAL A 796 -20.17 31.63 32.17
C VAL A 796 -19.47 31.68 33.54
N THR A 797 -18.14 31.77 33.57
CA THR A 797 -17.43 32.77 34.41
C THR A 797 -15.94 32.81 34.09
N ALA A 798 -15.48 34.05 33.88
CA ALA A 798 -14.13 34.48 33.60
C ALA A 798 -13.24 34.48 34.86
N PHE A 799 -11.92 34.48 34.66
CA PHE A 799 -10.88 35.28 35.35
C PHE A 799 -9.52 34.85 34.75
N ASN A 800 -8.95 35.57 33.79
CA ASN A 800 -8.06 36.73 33.88
C ASN A 800 -6.67 36.48 34.51
N ASP A 801 -5.67 36.98 33.79
CA ASP A 801 -4.31 37.41 34.19
C ASP A 801 -3.22 36.35 34.45
N GLN A 802 -2.40 36.07 33.42
CA GLN A 802 -1.06 36.69 33.22
C GLN A 802 -0.42 36.26 31.90
#